data_AF-A0AAU8M2R5-F1
#
_entry.id   AF-A0AAU8M2R5-F1
#
_cell.length_a   1.000
_cell.length_b   1.000
_cell.length_c   1.000
_cell.angle_alpha   90.00
_cell.angle_beta   90.00
_cell.angle_gamma   90.00
#
_symmetry.space_group_name_H-M   'P 1'
#
loop_
_entity.id
_entity.type
_entity.pdbx_description
1 polymer ?
#
loop_
_entity_poly.entity_id
_entity_poly.type
_entity_poly.pdbx_seq_one_letter_code
_entity_poly.pdbx_strand_id
1 'polypeptide(L)'
;MYPVNSAHITEKIRGIVQRITYHNQDNGWSVLRVSPFDAQGETVTVTVHQMQVFAGATMEFSGSWTVHPKFGRQFKANEATELKPASAGALEKYLGSGLIKGVGPKTAQKIVRHFGKETLEVFEERIERLIEVPGIAEKKLTSISAAWQEHRAVRDVMLFLQSHGISTLFAVRIYKQYGDNSIVLVSENPYRLAADFYGIGFFSADKVALSIGFAPDSPLRITAAIRHSLSASREQGHCYLTQEQIAKQVNKLLEMNLTDQIALFLHEMEQDDALRVRLLVTRTDSDATQEPERCYYSKTLYYDEDYVASRLRKLTRSLEHDPARIASWLARYAEQTGVLLSEEQAVAVRSIAGCQCAILTGGPGCGKTTTTKVLVALLRAMGRSVLLAAPTGRAAQRMGEVIGMEAKTIHRLLEFQGTGFKRNEENPLQTDVLILDECSMLDISLSASLLRAVSDETAILFIGDADQLPSVGAGNVLRDMIASTVIPTHTLQTIFRQAEQSQIITFAHQINRGEAPKIDSPFKKPELWNGADCFFIDSDEATKAQLSFIARTKQHLQTVEEREKVSADPFAFDEESLATSYQGFELPEQFQHVNLQALSTAEGPAGELAVVAKKVHPWSSLYYGMTAVDVVQRLYTEWIPKYCGLNCEIQVLSPMIRGSLGTASLNKILQQAVNPGQQGKAEIMVGEKIFRVGDRVIHRRNNYDLGVFNGDIGRITAVNNEALTLQVCFFPDQREVEYQREQITELELAYAITIHKSQGSEFEVVILPVLTQHFRMLFRNLVYTGLTRARKLAVFVGTRKALAMAVHNQDTGLRQTALQELLR
;
A
#
# COMPACT_ATOMS: atom_id res chain seq x y z
N MET A 1 34.12 -30.36 -53.83
CA MET A 1 33.22 -30.51 -52.66
C MET A 1 32.50 -29.19 -52.47
N TYR A 2 31.16 -29.21 -52.52
CA TYR A 2 30.31 -28.03 -52.39
C TYR A 2 30.50 -27.33 -51.03
N PRO A 3 30.41 -25.99 -50.96
CA PRO A 3 30.36 -25.29 -49.68
C PRO A 3 29.00 -25.54 -49.02
N VAL A 4 29.03 -26.03 -47.78
CA VAL A 4 27.84 -26.16 -46.93
C VAL A 4 27.46 -24.75 -46.47
N ASN A 5 26.49 -24.16 -47.15
CA ASN A 5 25.81 -22.95 -46.73
C ASN A 5 25.03 -23.30 -45.44
N SER A 6 25.51 -22.85 -44.27
CA SER A 6 24.72 -22.85 -43.05
C SER A 6 23.63 -21.77 -43.18
N ALA A 7 22.52 -22.15 -43.81
CA ALA A 7 21.33 -21.31 -43.87
C ALA A 7 20.83 -21.05 -42.44
N HIS A 8 21.06 -19.85 -41.91
CA HIS A 8 20.39 -19.39 -40.70
C HIS A 8 18.90 -19.31 -41.00
N ILE A 9 18.13 -20.29 -40.52
CA ILE A 9 16.66 -20.24 -40.56
C ILE A 9 16.26 -19.04 -39.70
N THR A 10 15.87 -17.96 -40.37
CA THR A 10 15.31 -16.77 -39.75
C THR A 10 13.81 -17.03 -39.59
N GLU A 11 13.39 -17.27 -38.35
CA GLU A 11 11.98 -17.44 -38.03
C GLU A 11 11.35 -16.08 -37.74
N LYS A 12 10.03 -15.98 -37.95
CA LYS A 12 9.25 -14.77 -37.66
C LYS A 12 8.21 -15.07 -36.60
N ILE A 13 8.14 -14.24 -35.57
CA ILE A 13 7.11 -14.28 -34.54
C ILE A 13 6.32 -12.98 -34.58
N ARG A 14 5.00 -13.09 -34.73
CA ARG A 14 4.07 -11.96 -34.65
C ARG A 14 3.26 -12.05 -33.37
N GLY A 15 3.17 -10.97 -32.61
CA GLY A 15 2.41 -10.99 -31.37
C GLY A 15 2.29 -9.66 -30.66
N ILE A 16 1.50 -9.66 -29.59
CA ILE A 16 1.29 -8.48 -28.74
C ILE A 16 2.26 -8.55 -27.57
N VAL A 17 3.00 -7.47 -27.34
CA VAL A 17 3.85 -7.32 -26.15
C VAL A 17 2.95 -7.17 -24.93
N GLN A 18 2.77 -8.20 -24.12
CA GLN A 18 1.94 -8.11 -22.92
C GLN A 18 2.59 -7.24 -21.84
N ARG A 19 3.90 -7.41 -21.67
CA ARG A 19 4.69 -6.63 -20.72
C ARG A 19 6.15 -6.61 -21.12
N ILE A 20 6.79 -5.52 -20.73
CA ILE A 20 8.24 -5.36 -20.77
C ILE A 20 8.76 -5.89 -19.44
N THR A 21 9.48 -7.00 -19.47
CA THR A 21 10.05 -7.63 -18.27
C THR A 21 11.28 -6.86 -17.80
N TYR A 22 12.04 -6.32 -18.75
CA TYR A 22 13.22 -5.51 -18.52
C TYR A 22 13.48 -4.62 -19.73
N HIS A 23 13.89 -3.38 -19.52
CA HIS A 23 14.33 -2.47 -20.56
C HIS A 23 15.49 -1.63 -20.03
N ASN A 24 16.60 -1.61 -20.78
CA ASN A 24 17.74 -0.75 -20.51
C ASN A 24 17.74 0.42 -21.48
N GLN A 25 17.62 1.64 -20.94
CA GLN A 25 17.52 2.87 -21.72
C GLN A 25 18.84 3.24 -22.42
N ASP A 26 19.99 2.79 -21.89
CA ASP A 26 21.31 3.19 -22.42
C ASP A 26 21.72 2.41 -23.68
N ASN A 27 21.25 1.16 -23.83
CA ASN A 27 21.65 0.28 -24.95
C ASN A 27 20.46 -0.32 -25.73
N GLY A 28 19.24 0.08 -25.41
CA GLY A 28 18.01 -0.40 -26.06
C GLY A 28 17.67 -1.87 -25.80
N TRP A 29 18.40 -2.58 -24.94
CA TRP A 29 18.15 -3.99 -24.70
C TRP A 29 16.85 -4.20 -23.91
N SER A 30 15.94 -4.99 -24.48
CA SER A 30 14.60 -5.22 -23.96
C SER A 30 14.28 -6.70 -23.91
N VAL A 31 13.73 -7.13 -22.78
CA VAL A 31 13.17 -8.47 -22.58
C VAL A 31 11.66 -8.35 -22.54
N LEU A 32 11.00 -8.89 -23.55
CA LEU A 32 9.57 -8.72 -23.81
C LEU A 32 8.85 -10.05 -23.57
N ARG A 33 7.68 -10.00 -22.93
CA ARG A 33 6.72 -11.12 -22.94
C ARG A 33 5.74 -10.86 -24.08
N VAL A 34 5.80 -11.69 -25.11
CA VAL A 34 4.99 -11.57 -26.32
C VAL A 34 4.00 -12.71 -26.37
N SER A 35 2.73 -12.40 -26.60
CA SER A 35 1.70 -13.40 -26.91
C SER A 35 1.67 -13.58 -28.43
N PRO A 36 2.14 -14.71 -28.99
CA PRO A 36 2.08 -14.94 -30.42
C PRO A 36 0.63 -14.99 -30.91
N PHE A 37 0.36 -14.55 -32.14
CA PHE A 37 -0.97 -14.70 -32.74
C PHE A 37 -1.28 -16.16 -33.10
N ASP A 38 -0.27 -16.93 -33.46
CA ASP A 38 -0.41 -18.31 -33.94
C ASP A 38 -0.61 -19.33 -32.80
N ALA A 39 -0.38 -18.94 -31.54
CA ALA A 39 -0.54 -19.78 -30.35
C ALA A 39 -1.37 -19.06 -29.28
N GLN A 40 -2.69 -19.26 -29.29
CA GLN A 40 -3.60 -18.67 -28.31
C GLN A 40 -3.37 -19.27 -26.92
N GLY A 41 -2.90 -18.45 -25.96
CA GLY A 41 -2.72 -18.83 -24.55
C GLY A 41 -1.28 -19.05 -24.10
N GLU A 42 -0.31 -19.08 -25.02
CA GLU A 42 1.11 -19.19 -24.67
C GLU A 42 1.80 -17.81 -24.69
N THR A 43 2.76 -17.61 -23.79
CA THR A 43 3.58 -16.40 -23.76
C THR A 43 5.04 -16.76 -24.03
N VAL A 44 5.60 -16.13 -25.04
CA VAL A 44 6.99 -16.31 -25.47
C VAL A 44 7.82 -15.16 -24.91
N THR A 45 9.03 -15.47 -24.46
CA THR A 45 10.00 -14.44 -24.06
C THR A 45 10.84 -14.05 -25.26
N VAL A 46 10.77 -12.80 -25.68
CA VAL A 46 11.53 -12.24 -26.81
C VAL A 46 12.59 -11.28 -26.28
N THR A 47 13.82 -11.40 -26.77
CA THR A 47 14.92 -10.46 -26.48
C THR A 47 15.24 -9.66 -27.73
N VAL A 48 15.33 -8.33 -27.61
CA VAL A 48 15.57 -7.41 -28.72
C VAL A 48 16.41 -6.21 -28.28
N HIS A 49 17.22 -5.64 -29.17
CA HIS A 49 17.92 -4.38 -28.97
C HIS A 49 17.22 -3.25 -29.75
N GLN A 50 16.25 -2.57 -29.13
CA GLN A 50 15.51 -1.45 -29.71
C GLN A 50 15.13 -0.41 -28.64
N MET A 51 15.35 0.87 -28.94
CA MET A 51 15.20 1.98 -27.99
C MET A 51 13.74 2.32 -27.58
N GLN A 52 12.73 1.88 -28.33
CA GLN A 52 11.32 2.17 -28.01
C GLN A 52 10.44 0.94 -28.24
N VAL A 53 9.96 0.32 -27.16
CA VAL A 53 8.94 -0.75 -27.20
C VAL A 53 7.90 -0.46 -26.13
N PHE A 54 6.61 -0.57 -26.47
CA PHE A 54 5.51 -0.36 -25.54
C PHE A 54 4.81 -1.68 -25.19
N ALA A 55 4.43 -1.84 -23.92
CA ALA A 55 3.49 -2.90 -23.53
C ALA A 55 2.12 -2.59 -24.17
N GLY A 56 1.58 -3.55 -24.91
CA GLY A 56 0.38 -3.44 -25.73
C GLY A 56 0.66 -3.25 -27.22
N ALA A 57 1.89 -2.96 -27.63
CA ALA A 57 2.25 -2.84 -29.04
C ALA A 57 2.24 -4.21 -29.74
N THR A 58 1.79 -4.22 -30.99
CA THR A 58 1.87 -5.40 -31.87
C THR A 58 3.16 -5.31 -32.67
N MET A 59 3.95 -6.36 -32.59
CA MET A 59 5.31 -6.37 -33.13
C MET A 59 5.52 -7.62 -33.99
N GLU A 60 6.25 -7.49 -35.09
CA GLU A 60 6.87 -8.62 -35.81
C GLU A 60 8.34 -8.69 -35.43
N PHE A 61 8.75 -9.84 -34.91
CA PHE A 61 10.13 -10.13 -34.51
C PHE A 61 10.72 -11.15 -35.48
N SER A 62 11.84 -10.81 -36.12
CA SER A 62 12.60 -11.72 -36.98
C SER A 62 13.88 -12.14 -36.26
N GLY A 63 14.11 -13.45 -36.11
CA GLY A 63 15.18 -13.94 -35.25
C GLY A 63 15.30 -15.45 -35.19
N SER A 64 15.93 -15.95 -34.13
CA SER A 64 16.13 -17.38 -33.89
C SER A 64 15.83 -17.76 -32.44
N TRP A 65 15.39 -19.00 -32.25
CA TRP A 65 15.18 -19.56 -30.91
C TRP A 65 16.51 -19.86 -30.23
N THR A 66 16.63 -19.44 -28.98
CA THR A 66 17.76 -19.73 -28.10
C THR A 66 17.23 -20.25 -26.76
N VAL A 67 17.99 -21.10 -26.08
CA VAL A 67 17.60 -21.63 -24.77
C VAL A 67 18.51 -21.01 -23.72
N HIS A 68 17.95 -20.19 -22.84
CA HIS A 68 18.70 -19.57 -21.75
C HIS A 68 18.76 -20.54 -20.55
N PRO A 69 19.95 -20.80 -19.96
CA PRO A 69 20.12 -21.80 -18.89
C PRO A 69 19.18 -21.62 -17.69
N LYS A 70 18.85 -20.36 -17.34
CA LYS A 70 18.03 -19.98 -16.19
C LYS A 70 16.55 -19.67 -16.49
N PHE A 71 16.21 -19.33 -17.73
CA PHE A 71 14.89 -18.76 -18.08
C PHE A 71 14.16 -19.56 -19.17
N GLY A 72 14.74 -20.68 -19.60
CA GLY A 72 14.16 -21.56 -20.59
C GLY A 72 14.24 -21.01 -22.02
N ARG A 73 13.32 -21.46 -22.87
CA ARG A 73 13.27 -21.13 -24.30
C ARG A 73 12.90 -19.65 -24.52
N GLN A 74 13.75 -18.93 -25.24
CA GLN A 74 13.59 -17.53 -25.59
C GLN A 74 13.78 -17.32 -27.10
N PHE A 75 13.19 -16.27 -27.64
CA PHE A 75 13.37 -15.88 -29.02
C PHE A 75 14.29 -14.67 -29.08
N LYS A 76 15.45 -14.80 -29.73
CA LYS A 76 16.39 -13.71 -29.91
C LYS A 76 16.07 -13.01 -31.24
N ALA A 77 15.45 -11.84 -31.16
CA ALA A 77 15.08 -11.04 -32.32
C ALA A 77 16.28 -10.20 -32.76
N ASN A 78 16.69 -10.36 -34.02
CA ASN A 78 17.71 -9.52 -34.65
C ASN A 78 17.09 -8.22 -35.19
N GLU A 79 15.82 -8.30 -35.62
CA GLU A 79 15.04 -7.18 -36.12
C GLU A 79 13.66 -7.22 -35.49
N ALA A 80 13.16 -6.06 -35.08
CA ALA A 80 11.82 -5.90 -34.55
C ALA A 80 11.17 -4.72 -35.23
N THR A 81 10.08 -5.01 -35.94
CA THR A 81 9.29 -4.00 -36.62
C THR A 81 8.00 -3.84 -35.85
N GLU A 82 7.71 -2.60 -35.46
CA GLU A 82 6.38 -2.27 -34.95
C GLU A 82 5.42 -2.41 -36.11
N LEU A 83 4.68 -3.52 -36.10
CA LEU A 83 3.53 -3.66 -36.96
C LEU A 83 2.49 -2.73 -36.38
N LYS A 84 2.36 -1.50 -36.91
CA LYS A 84 1.25 -0.59 -36.56
C LYS A 84 -0.01 -1.42 -36.34
N PRO A 85 -0.46 -1.60 -35.09
CA PRO A 85 -1.72 -2.25 -34.87
C PRO A 85 -2.74 -1.16 -35.02
N ALA A 86 -3.33 -1.08 -36.21
CA ALA A 86 -4.72 -0.73 -36.28
C ALA A 86 -5.47 -1.74 -35.39
N SER A 87 -5.72 -1.29 -34.15
CA SER A 87 -7.03 -1.29 -33.53
C SER A 87 -7.70 -2.61 -33.14
N ALA A 88 -7.24 -3.82 -33.49
CA ALA A 88 -7.99 -5.06 -33.21
C ALA A 88 -8.35 -5.29 -31.71
N GLY A 89 -7.37 -5.29 -30.80
CA GLY A 89 -7.63 -5.53 -29.36
C GLY A 89 -8.32 -4.36 -28.64
N ALA A 90 -8.14 -3.12 -29.12
CA ALA A 90 -8.84 -1.95 -28.60
C ALA A 90 -10.30 -1.92 -29.08
N LEU A 91 -10.54 -2.29 -30.34
CA LEU A 91 -11.87 -2.47 -30.93
C LEU A 91 -12.61 -3.61 -30.25
N GLU A 92 -11.97 -4.73 -29.94
CA GLU A 92 -12.63 -5.84 -29.23
C GLU A 92 -13.22 -5.38 -27.89
N LYS A 93 -12.45 -4.60 -27.11
CA LYS A 93 -12.90 -4.05 -25.83
C LYS A 93 -13.97 -2.98 -26.00
N TYR A 94 -13.89 -2.14 -27.03
CA TYR A 94 -14.89 -1.12 -27.32
C TYR A 94 -16.22 -1.75 -27.78
N LEU A 95 -16.17 -2.62 -28.78
CA LEU A 95 -17.30 -3.39 -29.28
C LEU A 95 -17.94 -4.22 -28.15
N GLY A 96 -17.12 -4.75 -27.24
CA GLY A 96 -17.56 -5.54 -26.09
C GLY A 96 -17.97 -4.73 -24.85
N SER A 97 -17.87 -3.40 -24.87
CA SER A 97 -18.13 -2.52 -23.71
C SER A 97 -19.61 -2.39 -23.33
N GLY A 98 -20.50 -2.97 -24.14
CA GLY A 98 -21.96 -2.92 -23.94
C GLY A 98 -22.63 -1.66 -24.48
N LEU A 99 -21.88 -0.75 -25.14
CA LEU A 99 -22.41 0.43 -25.81
C LEU A 99 -23.16 0.09 -27.10
N ILE A 100 -22.63 -0.85 -27.88
CA ILE A 100 -23.28 -1.27 -29.13
C ILE A 100 -24.34 -2.32 -28.78
N LYS A 101 -25.61 -1.89 -28.77
CA LYS A 101 -26.75 -2.80 -28.58
C LYS A 101 -26.70 -3.92 -29.61
N GLY A 102 -26.56 -5.15 -29.12
CA GLY A 102 -26.43 -6.35 -29.96
C GLY A 102 -25.01 -6.93 -30.06
N VAL A 103 -23.96 -6.23 -29.59
CA VAL A 103 -22.58 -6.74 -29.55
C VAL A 103 -22.11 -6.88 -28.10
N GLY A 104 -22.12 -8.12 -27.59
CA GLY A 104 -21.49 -8.45 -26.32
C GLY A 104 -20.01 -8.83 -26.48
N PRO A 105 -19.23 -9.00 -25.39
CA PRO A 105 -17.80 -9.34 -25.44
C PRO A 105 -17.47 -10.54 -26.33
N LYS A 106 -18.28 -11.61 -26.26
CA LYS A 106 -18.11 -12.81 -27.10
C LYS A 106 -18.39 -12.54 -28.60
N THR A 107 -19.27 -11.60 -28.91
CA THR A 107 -19.60 -11.23 -30.30
C THR A 107 -18.54 -10.29 -30.85
N ALA A 108 -18.08 -9.32 -30.05
CA ALA A 108 -16.94 -8.45 -30.37
C ALA A 108 -15.68 -9.25 -30.70
N GLN A 109 -15.37 -10.27 -29.88
CA GLN A 109 -14.24 -11.16 -30.13
C GLN A 109 -14.37 -11.92 -31.45
N LYS A 110 -15.58 -12.39 -31.80
CA LYS A 110 -15.83 -13.05 -33.09
C LYS A 110 -15.65 -12.12 -34.28
N ILE A 111 -16.16 -10.89 -34.18
CA ILE A 111 -16.05 -9.86 -35.22
C ILE A 111 -14.58 -9.51 -35.46
N VAL A 112 -13.83 -9.19 -34.40
CA VAL A 112 -12.42 -8.84 -34.50
C VAL A 112 -11.57 -10.02 -34.96
N ARG A 113 -11.92 -11.25 -34.56
CA ARG A 113 -11.25 -12.46 -35.06
C ARG A 113 -11.49 -12.68 -36.56
N HIS A 114 -12.63 -12.27 -37.09
CA HIS A 114 -12.99 -12.45 -38.49
C HIS A 114 -12.39 -11.37 -39.40
N PHE A 115 -12.51 -10.09 -39.03
CA PHE A 115 -12.04 -8.96 -39.85
C PHE A 115 -10.66 -8.42 -39.46
N GLY A 116 -10.12 -8.80 -38.31
CA GLY A 116 -8.78 -8.40 -37.88
C GLY A 116 -8.58 -6.88 -37.85
N LYS A 117 -7.59 -6.39 -38.60
CA LYS A 117 -7.27 -4.95 -38.71
C LYS A 117 -8.29 -4.18 -39.56
N GLU A 118 -8.99 -4.86 -40.48
CA GLU A 118 -10.02 -4.28 -41.35
C GLU A 118 -11.35 -4.11 -40.60
N THR A 119 -11.45 -4.54 -39.34
CA THR A 119 -12.69 -4.41 -38.56
C THR A 119 -13.19 -2.96 -38.53
N LEU A 120 -12.29 -1.98 -38.40
CA LEU A 120 -12.70 -0.57 -38.40
C LEU A 120 -13.27 -0.15 -39.76
N GLU A 121 -12.56 -0.45 -40.84
CA GLU A 121 -12.94 -0.12 -42.22
C GLU A 121 -14.27 -0.78 -42.60
N VAL A 122 -14.49 -2.02 -42.16
CA VAL A 122 -15.78 -2.72 -42.34
C VAL A 122 -16.90 -1.97 -41.64
N PHE A 123 -16.72 -1.48 -40.41
CA PHE A 123 -17.76 -0.71 -39.75
C PHE A 123 -17.97 0.69 -40.36
N GLU A 124 -16.98 1.28 -41.04
CA GLU A 124 -17.06 2.62 -41.62
C GLU A 124 -17.60 2.64 -43.05
N GLU A 125 -17.11 1.73 -43.90
CA GLU A 125 -17.40 1.74 -45.33
C GLU A 125 -18.33 0.60 -45.75
N ARG A 126 -18.35 -0.52 -45.01
CA ARG A 126 -18.96 -1.79 -45.47
C ARG A 126 -19.66 -2.57 -44.36
N ILE A 127 -20.51 -1.89 -43.58
CA ILE A 127 -21.09 -2.48 -42.35
C ILE A 127 -21.94 -3.74 -42.64
N GLU A 128 -22.48 -3.85 -43.86
CA GLU A 128 -23.23 -5.01 -44.35
C GLU A 128 -22.45 -6.33 -44.25
N ARG A 129 -21.11 -6.26 -44.36
CA ARG A 129 -20.24 -7.44 -44.26
C ARG A 129 -20.30 -8.11 -42.89
N LEU A 130 -20.77 -7.43 -41.84
CA LEU A 130 -20.89 -8.05 -40.51
C LEU A 130 -21.80 -9.29 -40.49
N ILE A 131 -22.65 -9.51 -41.50
CA ILE A 131 -23.44 -10.74 -41.70
C ILE A 131 -22.54 -11.97 -41.92
N GLU A 132 -21.33 -11.79 -42.46
CA GLU A 132 -20.33 -12.85 -42.65
C GLU A 132 -19.94 -13.52 -41.31
N VAL A 133 -20.16 -12.84 -40.18
CA VAL A 133 -19.81 -13.33 -38.84
C VAL A 133 -20.94 -14.19 -38.24
N PRO A 134 -20.65 -15.43 -37.80
CA PRO A 134 -21.66 -16.32 -37.22
C PRO A 134 -22.37 -15.73 -35.99
N GLY A 135 -23.68 -15.48 -36.12
CA GLY A 135 -24.56 -14.99 -35.06
C GLY A 135 -25.09 -13.56 -35.23
N ILE A 136 -24.76 -12.90 -36.35
CA ILE A 136 -25.26 -11.57 -36.74
C ILE A 136 -26.25 -11.74 -37.90
N ALA A 137 -27.55 -11.61 -37.61
CA ALA A 137 -28.62 -11.60 -38.62
C ALA A 137 -29.00 -10.15 -38.99
N GLU A 138 -29.74 -9.93 -40.08
CA GLU A 138 -30.13 -8.59 -40.56
C GLU A 138 -30.75 -7.70 -39.48
N LYS A 139 -31.63 -8.25 -38.62
CA LYS A 139 -32.20 -7.51 -37.47
C LYS A 139 -31.18 -7.03 -36.44
N LYS A 140 -30.08 -7.77 -36.25
CA LYS A 140 -28.97 -7.34 -35.38
C LYS A 140 -28.09 -6.33 -36.09
N LEU A 141 -27.87 -6.49 -37.39
CA LEU A 141 -27.09 -5.54 -38.18
C LEU A 141 -27.69 -4.13 -38.11
N THR A 142 -29.01 -3.99 -38.24
CA THR A 142 -29.69 -2.68 -38.14
C THR A 142 -29.52 -2.04 -36.76
N SER A 143 -29.61 -2.84 -35.69
CA SER A 143 -29.34 -2.39 -34.31
C SER A 143 -27.89 -1.93 -34.13
N ILE A 144 -26.94 -2.70 -34.67
CA ILE A 144 -25.51 -2.41 -34.60
C ILE A 144 -25.18 -1.14 -35.39
N SER A 145 -25.75 -0.98 -36.59
CA SER A 145 -25.55 0.19 -37.44
C SER A 145 -26.08 1.48 -36.79
N ALA A 146 -27.29 1.43 -36.21
CA ALA A 146 -27.86 2.56 -35.49
C ALA A 146 -27.00 2.95 -34.28
N ALA A 147 -26.60 1.97 -33.45
CA ALA A 147 -25.74 2.21 -32.30
C ALA A 147 -24.32 2.69 -32.69
N TRP A 148 -23.80 2.24 -33.84
CA TRP A 148 -22.49 2.67 -34.35
C TRP A 148 -22.51 4.13 -34.77
N GLN A 149 -23.59 4.59 -35.42
CA GLN A 149 -23.77 6.00 -35.75
C GLN A 149 -23.97 6.85 -34.49
N GLU A 150 -24.76 6.37 -33.53
CA GLU A 150 -25.03 7.05 -32.25
C GLU A 150 -23.76 7.24 -31.41
N HIS A 151 -22.80 6.31 -31.47
CA HIS A 151 -21.58 6.33 -30.65
C HIS A 151 -20.31 6.80 -31.38
N ARG A 152 -20.45 7.46 -32.54
CA ARG A 152 -19.31 8.00 -33.31
C ARG A 152 -18.42 8.91 -32.47
N ALA A 153 -19.01 9.80 -31.67
CA ALA A 153 -18.24 10.76 -30.87
C ALA A 153 -17.43 10.09 -29.74
N VAL A 154 -17.95 9.03 -29.11
CA VAL A 154 -17.20 8.22 -28.12
C VAL A 154 -15.96 7.58 -28.76
N ARG A 155 -16.10 7.13 -30.01
CA ARG A 155 -15.03 6.50 -30.77
C ARG A 155 -13.96 7.50 -31.16
N ASP A 156 -14.34 8.71 -31.55
CA ASP A 156 -13.37 9.77 -31.88
C ASP A 156 -12.54 10.13 -30.64
N VAL A 157 -13.17 10.21 -29.46
CA VAL A 157 -12.47 10.36 -28.17
C VAL A 157 -11.53 9.19 -27.89
N MET A 158 -11.95 7.96 -28.19
CA MET A 158 -11.12 6.78 -28.01
C MET A 158 -9.87 6.81 -28.90
N LEU A 159 -10.02 7.15 -30.18
CA LEU A 159 -8.92 7.27 -31.14
C LEU A 159 -7.93 8.34 -30.70
N PHE A 160 -8.44 9.49 -30.23
CA PHE A 160 -7.63 10.55 -29.64
C PHE A 160 -6.85 10.08 -28.41
N LEU A 161 -7.50 9.40 -27.45
CA LEU A 161 -6.79 8.88 -26.27
C LEU A 161 -5.72 7.86 -26.66
N GLN A 162 -6.00 7.03 -27.67
CA GLN A 162 -5.06 6.04 -28.18
C GLN A 162 -3.86 6.69 -28.88
N SER A 163 -4.08 7.72 -29.71
CA SER A 163 -2.98 8.44 -30.38
C SER A 163 -2.03 9.10 -29.38
N HIS A 164 -2.53 9.46 -28.20
CA HIS A 164 -1.75 10.04 -27.11
C HIS A 164 -1.31 9.01 -26.04
N GLY A 165 -1.54 7.72 -26.28
CA GLY A 165 -1.04 6.63 -25.44
C GLY A 165 -1.70 6.53 -24.06
N ILE A 166 -2.97 6.93 -23.93
CA ILE A 166 -3.84 6.69 -22.78
C ILE A 166 -4.70 5.43 -23.00
N SER A 167 -5.06 4.75 -21.91
CA SER A 167 -6.02 3.64 -21.94
C SER A 167 -7.38 4.07 -22.50
N THR A 168 -7.84 3.37 -23.54
CA THR A 168 -9.16 3.56 -24.16
C THR A 168 -10.34 3.27 -23.21
N LEU A 169 -10.08 2.63 -22.07
CA LEU A 169 -11.09 2.34 -21.04
C LEU A 169 -11.73 3.60 -20.45
N PHE A 170 -11.06 4.75 -20.52
CA PHE A 170 -11.59 6.01 -20.02
C PHE A 170 -12.47 6.74 -21.04
N ALA A 171 -12.43 6.38 -22.33
CA ALA A 171 -13.14 7.10 -23.41
C ALA A 171 -14.64 7.25 -23.13
N VAL A 172 -15.27 6.18 -22.64
CA VAL A 172 -16.70 6.17 -22.31
C VAL A 172 -17.02 7.10 -21.14
N ARG A 173 -16.17 7.13 -20.11
CA ARG A 173 -16.36 8.00 -18.94
C ARG A 173 -16.16 9.46 -19.31
N ILE A 174 -15.13 9.74 -20.12
CA ILE A 174 -14.82 11.07 -20.62
C ILE A 174 -15.99 11.60 -21.46
N TYR A 175 -16.48 10.80 -22.40
CA TYR A 175 -17.62 11.20 -23.22
C TYR A 175 -18.89 11.41 -22.41
N LYS A 176 -19.18 10.57 -21.41
CA LYS A 176 -20.35 10.77 -20.54
C LYS A 176 -20.33 12.09 -19.78
N GLN A 177 -19.14 12.60 -19.45
CA GLN A 177 -18.97 13.83 -18.69
C GLN A 177 -18.89 15.08 -19.58
N TYR A 178 -18.16 15.00 -20.69
CA TYR A 178 -17.84 16.15 -21.55
C TYR A 178 -18.64 16.19 -22.87
N GLY A 179 -19.34 15.11 -23.22
CA GLY A 179 -20.12 14.99 -24.45
C GLY A 179 -19.27 15.16 -25.71
N ASP A 180 -19.85 15.77 -26.74
CA ASP A 180 -19.21 15.94 -28.05
C ASP A 180 -17.99 16.88 -28.01
N ASN A 181 -17.89 17.74 -27.00
CA ASN A 181 -16.75 18.64 -26.80
C ASN A 181 -15.55 17.97 -26.10
N SER A 182 -15.61 16.66 -25.85
CA SER A 182 -14.55 15.92 -25.16
C SER A 182 -13.15 16.17 -25.73
N ILE A 183 -12.98 16.07 -27.06
CA ILE A 183 -11.66 16.24 -27.69
C ILE A 183 -11.19 17.69 -27.57
N VAL A 184 -12.08 18.66 -27.80
CA VAL A 184 -11.77 20.09 -27.73
C VAL A 184 -11.34 20.47 -26.31
N LEU A 185 -12.13 20.11 -25.30
CA LEU A 185 -11.86 20.45 -23.90
C LEU A 185 -10.56 19.81 -23.39
N VAL A 186 -10.26 18.58 -23.81
CA VAL A 186 -9.01 17.90 -23.47
C VAL A 186 -7.82 18.47 -24.23
N SER A 187 -8.02 18.95 -25.47
CA SER A 187 -6.95 19.59 -26.24
C SER A 187 -6.61 20.99 -25.70
N GLU A 188 -7.61 21.73 -25.22
CA GLU A 188 -7.43 23.03 -24.57
C GLU A 188 -6.75 22.91 -23.20
N ASN A 189 -7.17 21.93 -22.39
CA ASN A 189 -6.56 21.68 -21.08
C ASN A 189 -6.54 20.17 -20.75
N PRO A 190 -5.46 19.46 -21.11
CA PRO A 190 -5.31 18.03 -20.85
C PRO A 190 -5.34 17.67 -19.37
N TYR A 191 -4.91 18.59 -18.49
CA TYR A 191 -4.85 18.35 -17.05
C TYR A 191 -6.22 18.27 -16.38
N ARG A 192 -7.29 18.67 -17.06
CA ARG A 192 -8.67 18.39 -16.62
C ARG A 192 -8.94 16.90 -16.48
N LEU A 193 -8.29 16.07 -17.30
CA LEU A 193 -8.44 14.62 -17.21
C LEU A 193 -8.03 14.10 -15.82
N ALA A 194 -6.99 14.68 -15.23
CA ALA A 194 -6.50 14.29 -13.91
C ALA A 194 -7.39 14.79 -12.77
N ALA A 195 -8.14 15.89 -12.97
CA ALA A 195 -9.05 16.44 -11.98
C ALA A 195 -10.40 15.69 -11.97
N ASP A 196 -10.94 15.40 -13.15
CA ASP A 196 -12.34 14.99 -13.28
C ASP A 196 -12.52 13.46 -13.33
N PHE A 197 -11.48 12.70 -13.68
CA PHE A 197 -11.58 11.24 -13.83
C PHE A 197 -10.66 10.48 -12.89
N TYR A 198 -11.28 9.81 -11.92
CA TYR A 198 -10.58 8.86 -11.06
C TYR A 198 -9.90 7.75 -11.88
N GLY A 199 -8.59 7.62 -11.71
CA GLY A 199 -7.73 6.65 -12.41
C GLY A 199 -6.87 7.26 -13.52
N ILE A 200 -7.13 8.52 -13.94
CA ILE A 200 -6.19 9.28 -14.76
C ILE A 200 -5.38 10.17 -13.81
N GLY A 201 -4.09 9.91 -13.69
CA GLY A 201 -3.20 10.71 -12.84
C GLY A 201 -2.56 11.86 -13.61
N PHE A 202 -1.86 12.74 -12.87
CA PHE A 202 -1.04 13.83 -13.44
C PHE A 202 -0.12 13.32 -14.55
N PHE A 203 0.63 12.23 -14.32
CA PHE A 203 1.57 11.70 -15.33
C PHE A 203 0.90 11.27 -16.64
N SER A 204 -0.32 10.74 -16.58
CA SER A 204 -1.08 10.36 -17.77
C SER A 204 -1.56 11.59 -18.54
N ALA A 205 -2.03 12.62 -17.82
CA ALA A 205 -2.42 13.89 -18.42
C ALA A 205 -1.22 14.67 -18.98
N ASP A 206 -0.07 14.66 -18.29
CA ASP A 206 1.17 15.31 -18.71
C ASP A 206 1.69 14.70 -20.01
N LYS A 207 1.60 13.37 -20.15
CA LYS A 207 1.93 12.68 -21.40
C LYS A 207 1.07 13.15 -22.57
N VAL A 208 -0.24 13.36 -22.34
CA VAL A 208 -1.14 13.90 -23.36
C VAL A 208 -0.74 15.32 -23.72
N ALA A 209 -0.54 16.20 -22.72
CA ALA A 209 -0.17 17.57 -22.95
C ALA A 209 1.10 17.70 -23.81
N LEU A 210 2.15 16.97 -23.45
CA LEU A 210 3.40 16.96 -24.22
C LEU A 210 3.20 16.41 -25.63
N SER A 211 2.36 15.39 -25.81
CA SER A 211 2.08 14.82 -27.13
C SER A 211 1.19 15.68 -28.03
N ILE A 212 0.39 16.58 -27.46
CA ILE A 212 -0.40 17.59 -28.19
C ILE A 212 0.47 18.81 -28.56
N GLY A 213 1.65 18.96 -27.94
CA GLY A 213 2.61 20.01 -28.23
C GLY A 213 2.60 21.16 -27.22
N PHE A 214 2.10 20.95 -26.00
CA PHE A 214 2.24 21.95 -24.93
C PHE A 214 3.71 22.17 -24.57
N ALA A 215 4.07 23.43 -24.35
CA ALA A 215 5.42 23.79 -23.93
C ALA A 215 5.75 23.16 -22.56
N PRO A 216 7.00 22.72 -22.33
CA PRO A 216 7.39 22.09 -21.06
C PRO A 216 7.26 23.03 -19.84
N ASP A 217 7.29 24.34 -20.05
CA ASP A 217 7.11 25.42 -19.09
C ASP A 217 5.69 26.03 -19.12
N SER A 218 4.73 25.37 -19.76
CA SER A 218 3.36 25.86 -19.86
C SER A 218 2.75 26.16 -18.49
N PRO A 219 2.08 27.32 -18.29
CA PRO A 219 1.35 27.66 -17.06
C PRO A 219 0.43 26.54 -16.57
N LEU A 220 -0.33 25.91 -17.48
CA LEU A 220 -1.26 24.83 -17.14
C LEU A 220 -0.54 23.60 -16.56
N ARG A 221 0.66 23.29 -17.06
CA ARG A 221 1.50 22.21 -16.57
C ARG A 221 2.02 22.49 -15.17
N ILE A 222 2.49 23.70 -14.92
CA ILE A 222 3.01 24.13 -13.62
C ILE A 222 1.88 24.15 -12.58
N THR A 223 0.73 24.74 -12.89
CA THR A 223 -0.46 24.72 -12.02
C THR A 223 -0.92 23.29 -11.70
N ALA A 224 -0.94 22.41 -12.71
CA ALA A 224 -1.29 21.00 -12.52
C ALA A 224 -0.25 20.26 -11.66
N ALA A 225 1.04 20.57 -11.82
CA ALA A 225 2.12 20.03 -11.00
C ALA A 225 2.02 20.50 -9.54
N ILE A 226 1.69 21.77 -9.29
CA ILE A 226 1.43 22.30 -7.94
C ILE A 226 0.23 21.59 -7.31
N ARG A 227 -0.88 21.43 -8.03
CA ARG A 227 -2.06 20.68 -7.55
C ARG A 227 -1.72 19.22 -7.25
N HIS A 228 -0.92 18.59 -8.11
CA HIS A 228 -0.45 17.22 -7.89
C HIS A 228 0.44 17.12 -6.65
N SER A 229 1.36 18.08 -6.46
CA SER A 229 2.22 18.19 -5.26
C SER A 229 1.38 18.30 -3.98
N LEU A 230 0.39 19.19 -3.94
CA LEU A 230 -0.55 19.34 -2.82
C LEU A 230 -1.41 18.08 -2.60
N SER A 231 -1.81 17.38 -3.67
CA SER A 231 -2.56 16.13 -3.56
C SER A 231 -1.68 14.98 -3.08
N ALA A 232 -0.41 14.93 -3.48
CA ALA A 232 0.55 13.90 -3.09
C ALA A 232 1.02 14.10 -1.63
N SER A 233 1.12 15.35 -1.16
CA SER A 233 1.46 15.63 0.23
C SER A 233 0.35 15.23 1.21
N ARG A 234 -0.92 15.24 0.77
CA ARG A 234 -2.04 14.67 1.53
C ARG A 234 -1.82 13.19 1.84
N GLU A 235 -1.32 12.40 0.88
CA GLU A 235 -1.00 10.98 1.10
C GLU A 235 0.20 10.77 2.03
N GLN A 236 1.03 11.81 2.19
CA GLN A 236 2.14 11.84 3.15
C GLN A 236 1.70 12.38 4.53
N GLY A 237 0.42 12.75 4.69
CA GLY A 237 -0.13 13.21 5.96
C GLY A 237 -0.13 14.73 6.17
N HIS A 238 0.31 15.53 5.19
CA HIS A 238 0.35 17.00 5.30
C HIS A 238 -1.00 17.64 4.98
N CYS A 239 -1.43 18.63 5.77
CA CYS A 239 -2.58 19.50 5.45
C CYS A 239 -2.19 20.63 4.50
N TYR A 240 -0.99 21.17 4.67
CA TYR A 240 -0.43 22.26 3.88
C TYR A 240 1.02 22.01 3.49
N LEU A 241 1.51 22.79 2.54
CA LEU A 241 2.93 22.88 2.20
C LEU A 241 3.39 24.34 2.21
N THR A 242 4.69 24.55 2.43
CA THR A 242 5.33 25.86 2.28
C THR A 242 5.77 26.08 0.83
N GLN A 243 6.04 27.34 0.46
CA GLN A 243 6.50 27.67 -0.89
C GLN A 243 7.76 26.89 -1.29
N GLU A 244 8.73 26.78 -0.38
CA GLU A 244 9.99 26.08 -0.63
C GLU A 244 9.78 24.58 -0.89
N GLN A 245 8.87 23.96 -0.15
CA GLN A 245 8.53 22.54 -0.33
C GLN A 245 7.83 22.29 -1.65
N ILE A 246 6.87 23.15 -2.03
CA ILE A 246 6.19 23.06 -3.33
C ILE A 246 7.23 23.23 -4.44
N ALA A 247 8.10 24.24 -4.35
CA ALA A 247 9.15 24.48 -5.33
C ALA A 247 10.06 23.26 -5.50
N LYS A 248 10.55 22.69 -4.40
CA LYS A 248 11.41 21.49 -4.43
C LYS A 248 10.71 20.29 -5.06
N GLN A 249 9.44 20.06 -4.73
CA GLN A 249 8.67 18.93 -5.26
C GLN A 249 8.35 19.10 -6.75
N VAL A 250 7.91 20.29 -7.16
CA VAL A 250 7.58 20.61 -8.56
C VAL A 250 8.83 20.61 -9.44
N ASN A 251 9.93 21.22 -8.98
CA ASN A 251 11.21 21.21 -9.71
C ASN A 251 11.72 19.79 -9.94
N LYS A 252 11.59 18.91 -8.93
CA LYS A 252 11.96 17.49 -9.06
C LYS A 252 11.02 16.73 -10.01
N LEU A 253 9.74 17.09 -10.03
CA LEU A 253 8.73 16.39 -10.83
C LEU A 253 8.76 16.80 -12.30
N LEU A 254 9.04 18.08 -12.59
CA LEU A 254 9.17 18.61 -13.95
C LEU A 254 10.61 18.55 -14.48
N GLU A 255 11.58 18.22 -13.63
CA GLU A 255 13.03 18.24 -13.93
C GLU A 255 13.52 19.61 -14.42
N MET A 256 12.98 20.69 -13.84
CA MET A 256 13.26 22.09 -14.19
C MET A 256 13.50 22.93 -12.95
N ASN A 257 14.16 24.09 -13.12
CA ASN A 257 14.34 25.06 -12.04
C ASN A 257 13.38 26.24 -12.21
N LEU A 258 12.24 26.17 -11.54
CA LEU A 258 11.13 27.12 -11.65
C LEU A 258 10.89 27.88 -10.33
N THR A 259 11.89 27.93 -9.45
CA THR A 259 11.72 28.39 -8.06
C THR A 259 11.10 29.79 -7.97
N ASP A 260 11.56 30.73 -8.79
CA ASP A 260 11.05 32.11 -8.80
C ASP A 260 9.67 32.23 -9.48
N GLN A 261 9.41 31.40 -10.50
CA GLN A 261 8.13 31.39 -11.22
C GLN A 261 7.01 30.77 -10.38
N ILE A 262 7.33 29.77 -9.55
CA ILE A 262 6.34 29.10 -8.68
C ILE A 262 5.73 30.10 -7.69
N ALA A 263 6.49 31.09 -7.22
CA ALA A 263 5.95 32.14 -6.36
C ALA A 263 4.83 32.95 -7.04
N LEU A 264 5.03 33.30 -8.32
CA LEU A 264 4.04 34.00 -9.14
C LEU A 264 2.80 33.13 -9.37
N PHE A 265 3.00 31.87 -9.78
CA PHE A 265 1.89 30.94 -10.01
C PHE A 265 1.09 30.66 -8.73
N LEU A 266 1.74 30.56 -7.57
CA LEU A 266 1.04 30.40 -6.29
C LEU A 266 0.17 31.62 -5.96
N HIS A 267 0.64 32.82 -6.29
CA HIS A 267 -0.13 34.04 -6.10
C HIS A 267 -1.32 34.14 -7.08
N GLU A 268 -1.11 33.80 -8.35
CA GLU A 268 -2.21 33.71 -9.34
C GLU A 268 -3.25 32.67 -8.93
N MET A 269 -2.81 31.49 -8.48
CA MET A 269 -3.70 30.44 -7.99
C MET A 269 -4.45 30.85 -6.71
N GLU A 270 -3.89 31.72 -5.88
CA GLU A 270 -4.59 32.31 -4.73
C GLU A 270 -5.69 33.28 -5.19
N GLN A 271 -5.39 34.15 -6.18
CA GLN A 271 -6.35 35.11 -6.74
C GLN A 271 -7.51 34.43 -7.47
N ASP A 272 -7.21 33.36 -8.23
CA ASP A 272 -8.20 32.56 -8.95
C ASP A 272 -9.04 31.64 -8.04
N ASP A 273 -8.84 31.71 -6.73
CA ASP A 273 -9.39 30.76 -5.76
C ASP A 273 -9.14 29.33 -6.23
N ALA A 274 -7.93 28.97 -6.65
CA ALA A 274 -7.55 27.59 -6.99
C ALA A 274 -6.95 26.87 -5.77
N LEU A 275 -6.39 27.62 -4.83
CA LEU A 275 -5.84 27.15 -3.55
C LEU A 275 -6.23 28.11 -2.42
N ARG A 276 -5.94 27.73 -1.18
CA ARG A 276 -6.14 28.60 -0.01
C ARG A 276 -4.82 28.81 0.72
N VAL A 277 -4.63 30.01 1.27
CA VAL A 277 -3.43 30.37 2.02
C VAL A 277 -3.80 30.69 3.46
N ARG A 278 -3.00 30.19 4.39
CA ARG A 278 -3.03 30.61 5.79
C ARG A 278 -1.66 31.16 6.16
N LEU A 279 -1.63 32.25 6.90
CA LEU A 279 -0.42 32.78 7.51
C LEU A 279 -0.27 32.15 8.89
N LEU A 280 0.80 31.38 9.10
CA LEU A 280 1.10 30.74 10.38
C LEU A 280 2.40 31.31 10.94
N VAL A 281 2.43 31.56 12.24
CA VAL A 281 3.66 31.94 12.95
C VAL A 281 4.27 30.66 13.50
N THR A 282 5.32 30.16 12.83
CA THR A 282 6.05 28.99 13.30
C THR A 282 6.85 29.37 14.55
N ARG A 283 6.34 29.03 15.74
CA ARG A 283 7.15 29.12 16.96
C ARG A 283 8.01 27.87 17.07
N THR A 284 9.23 27.90 16.55
CA THR A 284 10.27 26.97 17.00
C THR A 284 10.72 27.38 18.41
N ASP A 285 11.23 26.44 19.22
CA ASP A 285 11.74 26.65 20.60
C ASP A 285 12.88 27.70 20.73
N SER A 286 13.24 28.37 19.65
CA SER A 286 14.14 29.52 19.61
C SER A 286 13.33 30.82 19.69
N ASP A 287 13.51 31.60 20.77
CA ASP A 287 12.96 32.94 21.02
C ASP A 287 13.36 34.01 19.97
N ALA A 288 13.09 33.76 18.69
CA ALA A 288 13.19 34.74 17.63
C ALA A 288 11.79 34.91 17.03
N THR A 289 11.26 36.12 17.11
CA THR A 289 10.07 36.56 16.37
C THR A 289 10.26 36.26 14.89
N GLN A 290 9.73 35.14 14.41
CA GLN A 290 9.71 34.76 13.01
C GLN A 290 8.53 35.42 12.31
N GLU A 291 8.78 35.84 11.06
CA GLU A 291 7.75 36.35 10.17
C GLU A 291 6.67 35.29 9.90
N PRO A 292 5.40 35.68 9.71
CA PRO A 292 4.35 34.74 9.36
C PRO A 292 4.67 34.04 8.04
N GLU A 293 4.78 32.71 8.08
CA GLU A 293 5.05 31.88 6.90
C GLU A 293 3.74 31.62 6.14
N ARG A 294 3.80 31.68 4.79
CA ARG A 294 2.67 31.37 3.92
C ARG A 294 2.52 29.86 3.73
N CYS A 295 1.39 29.35 4.20
CA CYS A 295 1.03 27.93 4.12
C CYS A 295 -0.06 27.72 3.07
N TYR A 296 0.21 26.90 2.05
CA TYR A 296 -0.67 26.66 0.92
C TYR A 296 -1.44 25.35 1.10
N TYR A 297 -2.76 25.41 0.89
CA TYR A 297 -3.72 24.32 1.13
C TYR A 297 -4.50 24.00 -0.14
N SER A 298 -4.94 22.73 -0.22
CA SER A 298 -6.12 22.41 -1.01
C SER A 298 -7.37 22.99 -0.34
N LYS A 299 -8.37 23.41 -1.13
CA LYS A 299 -9.60 24.01 -0.60
C LYS A 299 -10.28 23.15 0.47
N THR A 300 -10.44 21.86 0.18
CA THR A 300 -11.14 20.94 1.08
C THR A 300 -10.46 20.84 2.43
N LEU A 301 -9.13 20.67 2.45
CA LEU A 301 -8.39 20.53 3.71
C LEU A 301 -8.37 21.84 4.52
N TYR A 302 -8.29 22.99 3.85
CA TYR A 302 -8.34 24.29 4.53
C TYR A 302 -9.63 24.46 5.33
N TYR A 303 -10.78 24.19 4.70
CA TYR A 303 -12.09 24.31 5.34
C TYR A 303 -12.37 23.19 6.33
N ASP A 304 -11.94 21.95 6.05
CA ASP A 304 -12.09 20.83 6.97
C ASP A 304 -11.33 21.11 8.28
N GLU A 305 -10.08 21.59 8.19
CA GLU A 305 -9.26 21.90 9.37
C GLU A 305 -9.82 23.08 10.18
N ASP A 306 -10.26 24.14 9.51
CA ASP A 306 -10.92 25.30 10.15
C ASP A 306 -12.24 24.90 10.83
N TYR A 307 -13.02 24.04 10.17
CA TYR A 307 -14.26 23.52 10.71
C TYR A 307 -14.01 22.68 11.98
N VAL A 308 -13.06 21.74 11.93
CA VAL A 308 -12.70 20.91 13.09
C VAL A 308 -12.29 21.80 14.26
N ALA A 309 -11.42 22.79 14.04
CA ALA A 309 -10.96 23.69 15.08
C ALA A 309 -12.09 24.53 15.69
N SER A 310 -12.90 25.18 14.85
CA SER A 310 -14.02 26.01 15.31
C SER A 310 -15.09 25.20 16.04
N ARG A 311 -15.36 23.97 15.60
CA ARG A 311 -16.34 23.08 16.23
C ARG A 311 -15.85 22.57 17.57
N LEU A 312 -14.61 22.12 17.67
CA LEU A 312 -14.01 21.66 18.93
C LEU A 312 -13.96 22.77 19.98
N ARG A 313 -13.61 24.01 19.58
CA ARG A 313 -13.67 25.18 20.49
C ARG A 313 -15.08 25.40 21.06
N LYS A 314 -16.13 25.25 20.24
CA LYS A 314 -17.52 25.39 20.70
C LYS A 314 -17.94 24.30 21.69
N LEU A 315 -17.38 23.10 21.58
CA LEU A 315 -17.69 21.93 22.41
C LEU A 315 -16.89 21.85 23.73
N THR A 316 -16.29 22.95 24.19
CA THR A 316 -15.51 22.99 25.44
C THR A 316 -16.32 23.34 26.69
N ARG A 317 -17.66 23.26 26.63
CA ARG A 317 -18.51 23.59 27.78
C ARG A 317 -18.39 22.55 28.89
N SER A 318 -18.44 23.02 30.13
CA SER A 318 -18.61 22.17 31.30
C SER A 318 -20.07 21.72 31.42
N LEU A 319 -20.29 20.46 31.74
CA LEU A 319 -21.61 19.89 32.01
C LEU A 319 -21.80 19.80 33.52
N GLU A 320 -22.84 20.46 34.04
CA GLU A 320 -23.13 20.46 35.48
C GLU A 320 -23.48 19.05 35.98
N HIS A 321 -22.68 18.55 36.90
CA HIS A 321 -22.93 17.29 37.60
C HIS A 321 -22.45 17.37 39.04
N ASP A 322 -23.08 16.58 39.91
CA ASP A 322 -22.67 16.45 41.31
C ASP A 322 -21.48 15.47 41.43
N PRO A 323 -20.25 15.96 41.72
CA PRO A 323 -19.07 15.11 41.82
C PRO A 323 -19.14 14.13 43.00
N ALA A 324 -19.87 14.47 44.07
CA ALA A 324 -20.02 13.60 45.23
C ALA A 324 -20.88 12.38 44.91
N ARG A 325 -21.91 12.57 44.08
CA ARG A 325 -22.76 11.48 43.58
C ARG A 325 -21.98 10.54 42.67
N ILE A 326 -21.13 11.06 41.79
CA ILE A 326 -20.27 10.23 40.92
C ILE A 326 -19.28 9.42 41.74
N ALA A 327 -18.60 10.05 42.71
CA ALA A 327 -17.65 9.37 43.59
C ALA A 327 -18.32 8.23 44.39
N SER A 328 -19.52 8.50 44.92
CA SER A 328 -20.32 7.49 45.64
C SER A 328 -20.73 6.33 44.74
N TRP A 329 -21.09 6.62 43.49
CA TRP A 329 -21.43 5.56 42.52
C TRP A 329 -20.21 4.71 42.16
N LEU A 330 -19.04 5.32 41.93
CA LEU A 330 -17.80 4.60 41.62
C LEU A 330 -17.39 3.65 42.74
N ALA A 331 -17.53 4.07 44.01
CA ALA A 331 -17.26 3.21 45.16
C ALA A 331 -18.18 1.96 45.17
N ARG A 332 -19.50 2.17 44.99
CA ARG A 332 -20.47 1.06 44.91
C ARG A 332 -20.22 0.14 43.71
N TYR A 333 -19.88 0.71 42.56
CA TYR A 333 -19.59 -0.06 41.36
C TYR A 333 -18.36 -0.96 41.56
N ALA A 334 -17.29 -0.42 42.17
CA ALA A 334 -16.09 -1.18 42.50
C ALA A 334 -16.38 -2.35 43.45
N GLU A 335 -17.23 -2.15 44.47
CA GLU A 335 -17.67 -3.22 45.38
C GLU A 335 -18.50 -4.30 44.68
N GLN A 336 -19.39 -3.91 43.76
CA GLN A 336 -20.29 -4.85 43.07
C GLN A 336 -19.58 -5.66 41.98
N THR A 337 -18.70 -5.05 41.20
CA THR A 337 -18.06 -5.70 40.05
C THR A 337 -16.65 -6.18 40.33
N GLY A 338 -16.08 -5.83 41.49
CA GLY A 338 -14.69 -6.13 41.85
C GLY A 338 -13.63 -5.41 41.00
N VAL A 339 -14.03 -4.39 40.22
CA VAL A 339 -13.12 -3.64 39.33
C VAL A 339 -12.53 -2.48 40.12
N LEU A 340 -11.24 -2.57 40.44
CA LEU A 340 -10.49 -1.51 41.12
C LEU A 340 -9.83 -0.59 40.08
N LEU A 341 -10.18 0.69 40.12
CA LEU A 341 -9.55 1.74 39.32
C LEU A 341 -8.36 2.34 40.07
N SER A 342 -7.32 2.75 39.33
CA SER A 342 -6.27 3.60 39.89
C SER A 342 -6.80 5.01 40.17
N GLU A 343 -6.06 5.81 40.97
CA GLU A 343 -6.43 7.20 41.21
C GLU A 343 -6.53 8.01 39.91
N GLU A 344 -5.55 7.85 38.99
CA GLU A 344 -5.56 8.48 37.67
C GLU A 344 -6.83 8.15 36.88
N GLN A 345 -7.22 6.87 36.86
CA GLN A 345 -8.43 6.42 36.15
C GLN A 345 -9.70 6.95 36.80
N ALA A 346 -9.78 6.95 38.13
CA ALA A 346 -10.95 7.45 38.86
C ALA A 346 -11.10 8.97 38.72
N VAL A 347 -9.99 9.71 38.62
CA VAL A 347 -9.99 11.15 38.30
C VAL A 347 -10.43 11.39 36.86
N ALA A 348 -9.92 10.60 35.91
CA ALA A 348 -10.31 10.69 34.51
C ALA A 348 -11.82 10.46 34.34
N VAL A 349 -12.40 9.40 34.92
CA VAL A 349 -13.85 9.13 34.82
C VAL A 349 -14.69 10.28 35.39
N ARG A 350 -14.30 10.82 36.56
CA ARG A 350 -15.00 11.94 37.20
C ARG A 350 -14.98 13.21 36.37
N SER A 351 -13.81 13.56 35.84
CA SER A 351 -13.62 14.77 35.03
C SER A 351 -14.34 14.65 33.69
N ILE A 352 -14.17 13.52 32.98
CA ILE A 352 -14.78 13.30 31.66
C ILE A 352 -16.31 13.36 31.73
N ALA A 353 -16.93 12.81 32.80
CA ALA A 353 -18.38 12.88 32.97
C ALA A 353 -18.92 14.33 33.06
N GLY A 354 -18.07 15.27 33.50
CA GLY A 354 -18.38 16.70 33.60
C GLY A 354 -17.96 17.54 32.40
N CYS A 355 -17.39 16.97 31.35
CA CYS A 355 -16.94 17.71 30.17
C CYS A 355 -17.81 17.39 28.95
N GLN A 356 -18.08 18.39 28.11
CA GLN A 356 -18.70 18.16 26.81
C GLN A 356 -17.71 17.58 25.79
N CYS A 357 -16.42 17.96 25.86
CA CYS A 357 -15.38 17.36 25.04
C CYS A 357 -14.17 17.01 25.92
N ALA A 358 -13.67 15.79 25.82
CA ALA A 358 -12.49 15.34 26.56
C ALA A 358 -11.66 14.34 25.75
N ILE A 359 -10.40 14.18 26.16
CA ILE A 359 -9.45 13.23 25.59
C ILE A 359 -8.96 12.29 26.69
N LEU A 360 -8.99 10.98 26.43
CA LEU A 360 -8.35 9.96 27.24
C LEU A 360 -7.20 9.34 26.44
N THR A 361 -5.97 9.60 26.89
CA THR A 361 -4.76 9.07 26.24
C THR A 361 -3.94 8.23 27.21
N GLY A 362 -3.12 7.34 26.67
CA GLY A 362 -2.23 6.49 27.46
C GLY A 362 -1.61 5.39 26.61
N GLY A 363 -0.49 4.84 27.08
CA GLY A 363 0.21 3.75 26.42
C GLY A 363 -0.53 2.40 26.49
N PRO A 364 0.06 1.33 25.93
CA PRO A 364 -0.38 -0.04 26.15
C PRO A 364 -0.33 -0.37 27.65
N GLY A 365 -1.29 -1.14 28.14
CA GLY A 365 -1.28 -1.61 29.54
C GLY A 365 -1.71 -0.58 30.60
N CYS A 366 -1.99 0.67 30.25
CA CYS A 366 -2.47 1.70 31.19
C CYS A 366 -3.98 1.60 31.52
N GLY A 367 -4.69 0.60 30.97
CA GLY A 367 -6.09 0.31 31.31
C GLY A 367 -7.15 1.23 30.68
N LYS A 368 -6.87 1.89 29.54
CA LYS A 368 -7.82 2.76 28.81
C LYS A 368 -9.21 2.13 28.62
N THR A 369 -9.25 0.89 28.14
CA THR A 369 -10.51 0.17 27.87
C THR A 369 -11.28 -0.13 29.17
N THR A 370 -10.59 -0.41 30.28
CA THR A 370 -11.21 -0.58 31.60
C THR A 370 -11.82 0.73 32.10
N THR A 371 -11.09 1.84 32.00
CA THR A 371 -11.60 3.18 32.32
C THR A 371 -12.84 3.52 31.50
N THR A 372 -12.82 3.20 30.20
CA THR A 372 -13.93 3.42 29.27
C THR A 372 -15.15 2.59 29.66
N LYS A 373 -14.96 1.32 30.01
CA LYS A 373 -16.05 0.44 30.48
C LYS A 373 -16.76 1.01 31.71
N VAL A 374 -16.00 1.48 32.71
CA VAL A 374 -16.59 2.09 33.92
C VAL A 374 -17.30 3.40 33.58
N LEU A 375 -16.72 4.22 32.71
CA LEU A 375 -17.35 5.46 32.25
C LEU A 375 -18.69 5.20 31.53
N VAL A 376 -18.74 4.23 30.61
CA VAL A 376 -19.99 3.87 29.91
C VAL A 376 -21.06 3.40 30.89
N ALA A 377 -20.68 2.59 31.89
CA ALA A 377 -21.61 2.14 32.92
C ALA A 377 -22.15 3.31 33.76
N LEU A 378 -21.29 4.28 34.12
CA LEU A 378 -21.68 5.50 34.83
C LEU A 378 -22.66 6.34 33.99
N LEU A 379 -22.33 6.61 32.72
CA LEU A 379 -23.17 7.43 31.84
C LEU A 379 -24.56 6.82 31.63
N ARG A 380 -24.63 5.49 31.49
CA ARG A 380 -25.92 4.78 31.41
C ARG A 380 -26.70 4.83 32.72
N ALA A 381 -26.04 4.75 33.87
CA ALA A 381 -26.67 4.92 35.17
C ALA A 381 -27.20 6.35 35.38
N MET A 382 -26.64 7.33 34.66
CA MET A 382 -27.14 8.71 34.61
C MET A 382 -28.28 8.91 33.59
N GLY A 383 -28.70 7.86 32.88
CA GLY A 383 -29.78 7.90 31.90
C GLY A 383 -29.39 8.45 30.53
N ARG A 384 -28.09 8.59 30.23
CA ARG A 384 -27.60 9.11 28.94
C ARG A 384 -27.51 8.01 27.89
N SER A 385 -27.92 8.32 26.68
CA SER A 385 -27.67 7.51 25.49
C SER A 385 -26.20 7.63 25.08
N VAL A 386 -25.56 6.49 24.86
CA VAL A 386 -24.15 6.39 24.51
C VAL A 386 -24.05 5.73 23.14
N LEU A 387 -23.17 6.23 22.27
CA LEU A 387 -22.74 5.59 21.04
C LEU A 387 -21.24 5.34 21.07
N LEU A 388 -20.83 4.15 20.65
CA LEU A 388 -19.44 3.72 20.57
C LEU A 388 -19.02 3.63 19.12
N ALA A 389 -17.89 4.24 18.77
CA ALA A 389 -17.35 4.15 17.43
C ALA A 389 -15.83 4.03 17.39
N ALA A 390 -15.32 3.47 16.30
CA ALA A 390 -13.89 3.45 16.02
C ALA A 390 -13.61 3.61 14.51
N PRO A 391 -12.40 4.03 14.10
CA PRO A 391 -12.05 4.17 12.68
C PRO A 391 -12.06 2.85 11.89
N THR A 392 -11.71 1.73 12.55
CA THR A 392 -11.63 0.40 11.91
C THR A 392 -12.67 -0.57 12.47
N GLY A 393 -13.06 -1.56 11.66
CA GLY A 393 -14.00 -2.61 12.06
C GLY A 393 -13.51 -3.42 13.26
N ARG A 394 -12.20 -3.76 13.26
CA ARG A 394 -11.55 -4.50 14.33
C ARG A 394 -11.54 -3.76 15.66
N ALA A 395 -11.20 -2.46 15.64
CA ALA A 395 -11.21 -1.64 16.84
C ALA A 395 -12.64 -1.53 17.40
N ALA A 396 -13.63 -1.30 16.54
CA ALA A 396 -15.04 -1.23 16.95
C ALA A 396 -15.49 -2.55 17.57
N GLN A 397 -15.22 -3.68 16.93
CA GLN A 397 -15.58 -5.00 17.46
C GLN A 397 -14.99 -5.25 18.85
N ARG A 398 -13.67 -5.05 19.01
CA ARG A 398 -12.99 -5.27 20.28
C ARG A 398 -13.54 -4.37 21.39
N MET A 399 -13.72 -3.08 21.09
CA MET A 399 -14.34 -2.13 22.01
C MET A 399 -15.72 -2.65 22.44
N GLY A 400 -16.52 -3.14 21.49
CA GLY A 400 -17.85 -3.67 21.77
C GLY A 400 -17.84 -4.92 22.66
N GLU A 401 -16.90 -5.84 22.45
CA GLU A 401 -16.72 -7.05 23.27
C GLU A 401 -16.32 -6.72 24.72
N VAL A 402 -15.38 -5.79 24.92
CA VAL A 402 -14.87 -5.46 26.27
C VAL A 402 -15.90 -4.65 27.07
N ILE A 403 -16.58 -3.71 26.41
CA ILE A 403 -17.58 -2.84 27.03
C ILE A 403 -18.93 -3.58 27.19
N GLY A 404 -19.23 -4.54 26.32
CA GLY A 404 -20.50 -5.27 26.30
C GLY A 404 -21.63 -4.51 25.61
N MET A 405 -21.31 -3.71 24.59
CA MET A 405 -22.26 -2.86 23.85
C MET A 405 -21.87 -2.81 22.37
N GLU A 406 -22.83 -2.74 21.45
CA GLU A 406 -22.53 -2.62 20.02
C GLU A 406 -21.73 -1.34 19.73
N ALA A 407 -20.58 -1.50 19.07
CA ALA A 407 -19.75 -0.40 18.57
C ALA A 407 -19.66 -0.49 17.05
N LYS A 408 -19.67 0.66 16.38
CA LYS A 408 -19.72 0.75 14.91
C LYS A 408 -18.47 1.43 14.36
N THR A 409 -18.16 1.18 13.09
CA THR A 409 -17.14 2.01 12.43
C THR A 409 -17.68 3.42 12.22
N ILE A 410 -16.81 4.43 12.22
CA ILE A 410 -17.23 5.83 11.96
C ILE A 410 -17.96 5.92 10.61
N HIS A 411 -17.49 5.23 9.57
CA HIS A 411 -18.14 5.20 8.26
C HIS A 411 -19.56 4.61 8.30
N ARG A 412 -19.77 3.54 9.09
CA ARG A 412 -21.09 2.92 9.27
C ARG A 412 -22.01 3.79 10.13
N LEU A 413 -21.46 4.45 11.16
CA LEU A 413 -22.16 5.38 12.02
C LEU A 413 -22.68 6.59 11.22
N LEU A 414 -21.87 7.11 10.30
CA LEU A 414 -22.23 8.25 9.45
C LEU A 414 -23.03 7.86 8.19
N GLU A 415 -23.37 6.57 8.02
CA GLU A 415 -24.14 6.04 6.90
C GLU A 415 -23.52 6.43 5.53
N PHE A 416 -22.25 6.09 5.33
CA PHE A 416 -21.53 6.39 4.07
C PHE A 416 -22.17 5.71 2.84
N GLN A 417 -22.50 6.50 1.82
CA GLN A 417 -23.05 6.01 0.54
C GLN A 417 -22.38 6.69 -0.65
N GLY A 418 -21.78 5.90 -1.54
CA GLY A 418 -21.09 6.40 -2.73
C GLY A 418 -19.90 7.30 -2.38
N THR A 419 -20.13 8.61 -2.39
CA THR A 419 -19.12 9.65 -2.15
C THR A 419 -19.42 10.53 -0.92
N GLY A 420 -20.53 10.33 -0.21
CA GLY A 420 -20.95 11.21 0.89
C GLY A 420 -21.52 10.49 2.11
N PHE A 421 -21.64 11.25 3.21
CA PHE A 421 -22.25 10.80 4.46
C PHE A 421 -23.68 11.33 4.58
N LYS A 422 -24.62 10.48 5.02
CA LYS A 422 -26.01 10.92 5.26
C LYS A 422 -26.20 11.63 6.57
N ARG A 423 -25.38 11.31 7.58
CA ARG A 423 -25.36 12.03 8.85
C ARG A 423 -24.48 13.26 8.73
N ASN A 424 -25.05 14.41 9.05
CA ASN A 424 -24.43 15.73 8.87
C ASN A 424 -25.13 16.75 9.78
N GLU A 425 -24.92 18.05 9.54
CA GLU A 425 -25.49 19.12 10.37
C GLU A 425 -27.03 19.17 10.29
N GLU A 426 -27.62 18.81 9.14
CA GLU A 426 -29.07 18.77 8.93
C GLU A 426 -29.70 17.50 9.53
N ASN A 427 -28.94 16.41 9.59
CA ASN A 427 -29.35 15.12 10.13
C ASN A 427 -28.31 14.59 11.13
N PRO A 428 -28.27 15.14 12.35
CA PRO A 428 -27.28 14.78 13.35
C PRO A 428 -27.48 13.37 13.91
N LEU A 429 -26.46 12.88 14.61
CA LEU A 429 -26.51 11.65 15.39
C LEU A 429 -27.41 11.84 16.61
N GLN A 430 -28.36 10.92 16.80
CA GLN A 430 -29.25 10.90 17.94
C GLN A 430 -28.56 10.21 19.12
N THR A 431 -27.74 10.96 19.86
CA THR A 431 -27.05 10.49 21.07
C THR A 431 -26.65 11.63 22.00
N ASP A 432 -26.62 11.36 23.29
CA ASP A 432 -26.14 12.31 24.30
C ASP A 432 -24.61 12.24 24.44
N VAL A 433 -24.02 11.05 24.26
CA VAL A 433 -22.57 10.85 24.34
C VAL A 433 -22.06 10.03 23.16
N LEU A 434 -20.99 10.49 22.54
CA LEU A 434 -20.24 9.77 21.51
C LEU A 434 -18.83 9.46 22.05
N ILE A 435 -18.47 8.17 22.10
CA ILE A 435 -17.13 7.72 22.50
C ILE A 435 -16.43 7.13 21.30
N LEU A 436 -15.21 7.62 21.03
CA LEU A 436 -14.39 7.23 19.89
C LEU A 436 -13.12 6.54 20.39
N ASP A 437 -12.86 5.29 19.96
CA ASP A 437 -11.57 4.61 20.20
C ASP A 437 -10.59 4.80 19.05
N GLU A 438 -9.32 4.48 19.31
CA GLU A 438 -8.23 4.48 18.32
C GLU A 438 -8.15 5.79 17.52
N CYS A 439 -8.36 6.92 18.21
CA CYS A 439 -8.40 8.26 17.60
C CYS A 439 -7.07 8.69 16.95
N SER A 440 -5.97 7.99 17.21
CA SER A 440 -4.68 8.18 16.50
C SER A 440 -4.82 7.97 14.99
N MET A 441 -5.82 7.20 14.56
CA MET A 441 -6.11 6.93 13.14
C MET A 441 -7.01 7.98 12.47
N LEU A 442 -7.48 9.00 13.19
CA LEU A 442 -8.32 10.05 12.62
C LEU A 442 -7.52 11.01 11.74
N ASP A 443 -7.99 11.23 10.52
CA ASP A 443 -7.53 12.30 9.64
C ASP A 443 -8.48 13.51 9.71
N ILE A 444 -8.05 14.64 9.13
CA ILE A 444 -8.82 15.89 9.21
C ILE A 444 -10.17 15.80 8.50
N SER A 445 -10.22 15.17 7.32
CA SER A 445 -11.48 15.07 6.55
C SER A 445 -12.53 14.18 7.23
N LEU A 446 -12.12 13.03 7.79
CA LEU A 446 -13.01 12.16 8.55
C LEU A 446 -13.45 12.83 9.85
N SER A 447 -12.54 13.55 10.52
CA SER A 447 -12.85 14.31 11.74
C SER A 447 -13.86 15.43 11.46
N ALA A 448 -13.69 16.17 10.37
CA ALA A 448 -14.64 17.19 9.94
C ALA A 448 -16.02 16.58 9.66
N SER A 449 -16.05 15.47 8.90
CA SER A 449 -17.30 14.77 8.58
C SER A 449 -18.02 14.24 9.83
N LEU A 450 -17.27 13.71 10.79
CA LEU A 450 -17.80 13.24 12.06
C LEU A 450 -18.37 14.39 12.89
N LEU A 451 -17.60 15.48 13.05
CA LEU A 451 -18.01 16.64 13.84
C LEU A 451 -19.21 17.38 13.26
N ARG A 452 -19.40 17.34 11.92
CA ARG A 452 -20.62 17.82 11.26
C ARG A 452 -21.87 17.05 11.69
N ALA A 453 -21.73 15.76 11.97
CA ALA A 453 -22.84 14.91 12.39
C ALA A 453 -23.12 14.98 13.91
N VAL A 454 -22.29 15.67 14.69
CA VAL A 454 -22.47 15.78 16.14
C VAL A 454 -23.25 17.05 16.48
N SER A 455 -24.29 16.92 17.30
CA SER A 455 -25.13 18.04 17.75
C SER A 455 -24.41 18.93 18.79
N ASP A 456 -24.94 20.13 19.04
CA ASP A 456 -24.40 21.08 20.04
C ASP A 456 -24.58 20.62 21.49
N GLU A 457 -25.43 19.62 21.74
CA GLU A 457 -25.72 19.08 23.08
C GLU A 457 -24.97 17.79 23.37
N THR A 458 -24.52 17.09 22.33
CA THR A 458 -23.81 15.82 22.45
C THR A 458 -22.42 16.03 23.05
N ALA A 459 -22.05 15.18 24.01
CA ALA A 459 -20.70 15.10 24.55
C ALA A 459 -19.83 14.14 23.73
N ILE A 460 -18.55 14.47 23.51
CA ILE A 460 -17.61 13.65 22.75
C ILE A 460 -16.41 13.27 23.62
N LEU A 461 -16.05 12.00 23.62
CA LEU A 461 -14.81 11.50 24.20
C LEU A 461 -13.91 10.91 23.11
N PHE A 462 -12.71 11.46 22.96
CA PHE A 462 -11.67 10.90 22.09
C PHE A 462 -10.73 10.01 22.91
N ILE A 463 -10.55 8.76 22.49
CA ILE A 463 -9.67 7.79 23.14
C ILE A 463 -8.61 7.33 22.14
N GLY A 464 -7.35 7.34 22.54
CA GLY A 464 -6.29 6.85 21.67
C GLY A 464 -4.92 6.84 22.34
N ASP A 465 -3.93 6.42 21.57
CA ASP A 465 -2.52 6.47 21.97
C ASP A 465 -1.79 7.41 21.00
N ALA A 466 -1.33 8.56 21.52
CA ALA A 466 -0.69 9.60 20.72
C ALA A 466 0.68 9.17 20.15
N ASP A 467 1.28 8.10 20.69
CA ASP A 467 2.59 7.61 20.31
C ASP A 467 2.53 6.50 19.24
N GLN A 468 1.32 6.02 18.92
CA GLN A 468 1.11 5.13 17.79
C GLN A 468 1.31 5.84 16.45
N LEU A 469 1.30 5.05 15.37
CA LEU A 469 1.29 5.57 14.01
C LEU A 469 0.12 6.53 13.81
N PRO A 470 0.36 7.71 13.24
CA PRO A 470 -0.71 8.64 12.89
C PRO A 470 -1.57 8.10 11.73
N SER A 471 -2.68 8.78 11.46
CA SER A 471 -3.63 8.44 10.39
C SER A 471 -2.97 8.36 9.02
N VAL A 472 -3.49 7.53 8.09
CA VAL A 472 -2.92 7.49 6.72
C VAL A 472 -3.23 8.78 5.94
N GLY A 473 -4.36 9.43 6.24
CA GLY A 473 -4.75 10.70 5.64
C GLY A 473 -4.02 11.90 6.23
N ALA A 474 -4.36 13.09 5.72
CA ALA A 474 -3.78 14.35 6.17
C ALA A 474 -4.19 14.72 7.59
N GLY A 475 -3.23 15.25 8.34
CA GLY A 475 -3.43 15.80 9.67
C GLY A 475 -2.94 14.91 10.81
N ASN A 476 -2.94 15.47 12.02
CA ASN A 476 -2.52 14.77 13.23
C ASN A 476 -3.46 15.09 14.39
N VAL A 477 -4.75 14.80 14.18
CA VAL A 477 -5.86 15.34 14.97
C VAL A 477 -5.68 15.08 16.47
N LEU A 478 -5.45 13.84 16.88
CA LEU A 478 -5.30 13.51 18.31
C LEU A 478 -4.11 14.24 18.95
N ARG A 479 -2.95 14.26 18.29
CA ARG A 479 -1.75 14.88 18.84
C ARG A 479 -1.87 16.41 18.88
N ASP A 480 -2.43 17.01 17.85
CA ASP A 480 -2.64 18.46 17.76
C ASP A 480 -3.64 18.94 18.80
N MET A 481 -4.72 18.16 19.02
CA MET A 481 -5.68 18.42 20.10
C MET A 481 -5.02 18.38 21.47
N ILE A 482 -4.20 17.35 21.76
CA ILE A 482 -3.45 17.23 23.02
C ILE A 482 -2.47 18.41 23.19
N ALA A 483 -1.73 18.75 22.13
CA ALA A 483 -0.72 19.81 22.14
C ALA A 483 -1.32 21.24 22.20
N SER A 484 -2.58 21.40 21.84
CA SER A 484 -3.31 22.68 21.96
C SER A 484 -3.56 23.07 23.42
N THR A 485 -3.65 22.09 24.33
CA THR A 485 -4.05 22.26 25.75
C THR A 485 -5.46 22.84 26.00
N VAL A 486 -6.25 23.07 24.95
CA VAL A 486 -7.60 23.63 25.04
C VAL A 486 -8.63 22.58 25.47
N ILE A 487 -8.47 21.35 24.98
CA ILE A 487 -9.38 20.25 25.30
C ILE A 487 -8.86 19.52 26.56
N PRO A 488 -9.69 19.31 27.59
CA PRO A 488 -9.33 18.53 28.77
C PRO A 488 -8.76 17.16 28.39
N THR A 489 -7.49 16.94 28.72
CA THR A 489 -6.77 15.72 28.36
C THR A 489 -6.36 14.98 29.63
N HIS A 490 -6.77 13.71 29.71
CA HIS A 490 -6.44 12.80 30.79
C HIS A 490 -5.46 11.74 30.29
N THR A 491 -4.22 11.82 30.77
CA THR A 491 -3.15 10.89 30.40
C THR A 491 -2.98 9.82 31.48
N LEU A 492 -3.19 8.57 31.13
CA LEU A 492 -2.94 7.42 32.01
C LEU A 492 -1.47 6.99 31.87
N GLN A 493 -0.72 7.05 32.97
CA GLN A 493 0.71 6.70 33.01
C GLN A 493 0.96 5.45 33.84
N THR A 494 0.12 5.19 34.84
CA THR A 494 0.29 4.03 35.73
C THR A 494 0.11 2.72 34.95
N ILE A 495 1.16 1.88 34.93
CA ILE A 495 1.13 0.53 34.37
C ILE A 495 0.70 -0.43 35.47
N PHE A 496 -0.24 -1.32 35.19
CA PHE A 496 -0.70 -2.29 36.18
C PHE A 496 0.36 -3.36 36.46
N ARG A 497 0.44 -3.87 37.69
CA ARG A 497 1.46 -4.83 38.15
C ARG A 497 1.61 -6.10 37.27
N GLN A 498 0.53 -6.57 36.65
CA GLN A 498 0.56 -7.68 35.69
C GLN A 498 1.23 -7.28 34.35
N ALA A 499 1.08 -6.03 33.95
CA ALA A 499 1.67 -5.43 32.77
C ALA A 499 3.12 -4.94 33.00
N GLU A 500 3.52 -4.58 34.23
CA GLU A 500 4.93 -4.24 34.55
C GLU A 500 5.88 -5.42 34.38
N GLN A 501 5.40 -6.65 34.56
CA GLN A 501 6.20 -7.86 34.33
C GLN A 501 6.42 -8.14 32.83
N SER A 502 5.67 -7.47 31.94
CA SER A 502 5.79 -7.64 30.50
C SER A 502 6.97 -6.83 29.95
N GLN A 503 7.93 -7.52 29.34
CA GLN A 503 9.01 -6.90 28.60
C GLN A 503 8.49 -6.19 27.35
N ILE A 504 7.40 -6.66 26.72
CA ILE A 504 6.76 -5.97 25.58
C ILE A 504 6.41 -4.53 25.97
N ILE A 505 5.71 -4.36 27.09
CA ILE A 505 5.25 -3.05 27.57
C ILE A 505 6.45 -2.19 27.99
N THR A 506 7.38 -2.76 28.75
CA THR A 506 8.60 -2.07 29.19
C THR A 506 9.42 -1.56 28.00
N PHE A 507 9.65 -2.41 26.99
CA PHE A 507 10.38 -2.03 25.78
C PHE A 507 9.60 -1.04 24.91
N ALA A 508 8.26 -1.12 24.86
CA ALA A 508 7.44 -0.13 24.18
C ALA A 508 7.63 1.27 24.78
N HIS A 509 7.64 1.41 26.11
CA HIS A 509 7.93 2.69 26.76
C HIS A 509 9.35 3.19 26.50
N GLN A 510 10.37 2.31 26.50
CA GLN A 510 11.74 2.67 26.15
C GLN A 510 11.83 3.20 24.71
N ILE A 511 11.26 2.46 23.75
CA ILE A 511 11.19 2.87 22.34
C ILE A 511 10.54 4.24 22.21
N ASN A 512 9.43 4.47 22.90
CA ASN A 512 8.72 5.74 22.86
C ASN A 512 9.56 6.92 23.38
N ARG A 513 10.34 6.70 24.45
CA ARG A 513 11.29 7.69 24.98
C ARG A 513 12.51 7.91 24.08
N GLY A 514 12.69 7.10 23.03
CA GLY A 514 13.87 7.15 22.17
C GLY A 514 15.05 6.35 22.71
N GLU A 515 14.83 5.51 23.71
CA GLU A 515 15.83 4.63 24.29
C GLU A 515 15.78 3.27 23.58
N ALA A 516 16.86 2.87 22.93
CA ALA A 516 16.89 1.58 22.24
C ALA A 516 16.91 0.43 23.26
N PRO A 517 15.89 -0.46 23.29
CA PRO A 517 15.80 -1.50 24.30
C PRO A 517 16.88 -2.56 24.10
N LYS A 518 17.46 -3.04 25.21
CA LYS A 518 18.39 -4.17 25.20
C LYS A 518 17.63 -5.48 25.25
N ILE A 519 17.23 -5.95 24.07
CA ILE A 519 16.48 -7.20 23.92
C ILE A 519 17.45 -8.37 23.76
N ASP A 520 17.37 -9.37 24.64
CA ASP A 520 18.25 -10.56 24.59
C ASP A 520 17.84 -11.52 23.45
N SER A 521 18.81 -12.33 23.00
CA SER A 521 18.62 -13.32 21.93
C SER A 521 18.47 -14.73 22.48
N PRO A 522 17.53 -15.55 21.96
CA PRO A 522 17.38 -16.94 22.36
C PRO A 522 18.58 -17.81 21.99
N PHE A 523 19.39 -17.40 21.00
CA PHE A 523 20.65 -18.08 20.69
C PHE A 523 21.72 -17.90 21.77
N LYS A 524 21.64 -16.78 22.52
CA LYS A 524 22.53 -16.52 23.66
C LYS A 524 21.99 -17.13 24.96
N LYS A 525 20.67 -17.09 25.14
CA LYS A 525 19.96 -17.61 26.33
C LYS A 525 18.74 -18.42 25.90
N PRO A 526 18.86 -19.76 25.76
CA PRO A 526 17.76 -20.62 25.33
C PRO A 526 16.54 -20.60 26.27
N GLU A 527 16.76 -20.28 27.56
CA GLU A 527 15.74 -20.20 28.60
C GLU A 527 14.63 -19.17 28.31
N LEU A 528 14.90 -18.19 27.43
CA LEU A 528 13.94 -17.14 27.06
C LEU A 528 12.62 -17.70 26.50
N TRP A 529 12.66 -18.85 25.81
CA TRP A 529 11.46 -19.50 25.27
C TRP A 529 10.44 -19.92 26.34
N ASN A 530 10.88 -20.09 27.60
CA ASN A 530 10.04 -20.62 28.69
C ASN A 530 9.52 -19.53 29.64
N GLY A 531 9.77 -18.24 29.37
CA GLY A 531 9.33 -17.19 30.29
C GLY A 531 9.50 -15.73 29.84
N ALA A 532 10.15 -15.47 28.70
CA ALA A 532 10.22 -14.12 28.14
C ALA A 532 9.09 -13.87 27.14
N ASP A 533 8.52 -12.67 27.19
CA ASP A 533 7.48 -12.19 26.29
C ASP A 533 8.06 -11.33 25.14
N CYS A 534 9.35 -10.99 25.17
CA CYS A 534 10.01 -10.33 24.03
C CYS A 534 11.47 -10.74 23.85
N PHE A 535 11.86 -11.15 22.64
CA PHE A 535 13.27 -11.42 22.32
C PHE A 535 13.65 -11.02 20.89
N PHE A 536 14.96 -10.96 20.63
CA PHE A 536 15.53 -10.47 19.38
C PHE A 536 16.44 -11.51 18.72
N ILE A 537 16.14 -11.89 17.49
CA ILE A 537 16.97 -12.79 16.69
C ILE A 537 17.80 -11.96 15.71
N ASP A 538 19.08 -11.79 16.05
CA ASP A 538 20.08 -11.15 15.21
C ASP A 538 20.16 -11.90 13.87
N SER A 539 19.70 -11.25 12.79
CA SER A 539 19.59 -11.83 11.45
C SER A 539 19.88 -10.78 10.39
N ASP A 540 20.53 -11.22 9.33
CA ASP A 540 20.91 -10.37 8.19
C ASP A 540 20.31 -10.92 6.90
N GLU A 541 20.17 -10.03 5.92
CA GLU A 541 19.59 -10.35 4.61
C GLU A 541 20.41 -9.65 3.52
N ALA A 542 20.57 -10.34 2.39
CA ALA A 542 21.39 -9.86 1.29
C ALA A 542 20.88 -8.53 0.74
N THR A 543 21.74 -7.49 0.78
CA THR A 543 21.45 -6.23 0.10
C THR A 543 21.52 -6.41 -1.42
N LYS A 544 20.85 -5.54 -2.18
CA LYS A 544 20.90 -5.58 -3.66
C LYS A 544 22.33 -5.55 -4.19
N ALA A 545 23.19 -4.74 -3.58
CA ALA A 545 24.60 -4.63 -3.95
C ALA A 545 25.36 -5.96 -3.71
N GLN A 546 25.12 -6.61 -2.57
CA GLN A 546 25.69 -7.93 -2.26
C GLN A 546 25.17 -9.00 -3.24
N LEU A 547 23.87 -9.05 -3.51
CA LEU A 547 23.30 -10.00 -4.49
C LEU A 547 23.88 -9.80 -5.90
N SER A 548 24.01 -8.54 -6.35
CA SER A 548 24.63 -8.26 -7.65
C SER A 548 26.11 -8.64 -7.67
N PHE A 549 26.82 -8.42 -6.57
CA PHE A 549 28.22 -8.81 -6.44
C PHE A 549 28.37 -10.34 -6.48
N ILE A 550 27.60 -11.07 -5.66
CA ILE A 550 27.61 -12.53 -5.61
C ILE A 550 27.31 -13.11 -7.00
N ALA A 551 26.25 -12.62 -7.66
CA ALA A 551 25.87 -13.07 -9.00
C ALA A 551 26.99 -12.82 -10.02
N ARG A 552 27.59 -11.61 -10.02
CA ARG A 552 28.66 -11.24 -10.96
C ARG A 552 29.93 -12.05 -10.71
N THR A 553 30.30 -12.27 -9.45
CA THR A 553 31.48 -13.05 -9.05
C THR A 553 31.30 -14.53 -9.41
N LYS A 554 30.15 -15.15 -9.10
CA LYS A 554 29.88 -16.55 -9.46
C LYS A 554 29.82 -16.74 -10.98
N GLN A 555 29.21 -15.81 -11.72
CA GLN A 555 29.19 -15.86 -13.18
C GLN A 555 30.61 -15.74 -13.76
N HIS A 556 31.43 -14.83 -13.23
CA HIS A 556 32.81 -14.64 -13.69
C HIS A 556 33.69 -15.86 -13.40
N LEU A 557 33.60 -16.43 -12.18
CA LEU A 557 34.34 -17.64 -11.80
C LEU A 557 33.90 -18.87 -12.61
N GLN A 558 32.60 -19.04 -12.86
CA GLN A 558 32.09 -20.10 -13.75
C GLN A 558 32.65 -19.96 -15.16
N THR A 559 32.70 -18.75 -15.73
CA THR A 559 33.32 -18.54 -17.05
C THR A 559 34.83 -18.82 -17.07
N VAL A 560 35.54 -18.67 -15.94
CA VAL A 560 36.96 -19.02 -15.83
C VAL A 560 37.12 -20.54 -15.73
N GLU A 561 36.36 -21.22 -14.87
CA GLU A 561 36.40 -22.69 -14.74
C GLU A 561 35.99 -23.43 -16.03
N GLU A 562 35.00 -22.92 -16.75
CA GLU A 562 34.58 -23.47 -18.05
C GLU A 562 35.68 -23.31 -19.10
N ARG A 563 36.46 -22.22 -19.06
CA ARG A 563 37.59 -21.98 -20.00
C ARG A 563 38.83 -22.79 -19.65
N GLU A 564 39.13 -22.98 -18.36
CA GLU A 564 40.23 -23.85 -17.90
C GLU A 564 39.96 -25.33 -18.25
N LYS A 565 38.71 -25.78 -18.23
CA LYS A 565 38.33 -27.14 -18.67
C LYS A 565 38.45 -27.36 -20.17
N VAL A 566 38.29 -26.31 -20.98
CA VAL A 566 38.49 -26.35 -22.45
C VAL A 566 39.98 -26.40 -22.81
N SER A 567 40.86 -25.86 -21.95
CA SER A 567 42.32 -25.85 -22.09
C SER A 567 43.03 -27.17 -21.73
N ALA A 568 42.31 -28.26 -21.47
CA ALA A 568 42.88 -29.54 -21.02
C ALA A 568 43.50 -30.41 -22.14
N ASP A 569 43.63 -29.89 -23.36
CA ASP A 569 44.33 -30.56 -24.45
C ASP A 569 45.79 -30.02 -24.55
N PRO A 570 46.83 -30.82 -24.24
CA PRO A 570 48.22 -30.33 -24.11
C PRO A 570 48.84 -29.80 -25.41
N PHE A 571 48.14 -29.89 -26.54
CA PHE A 571 48.65 -29.55 -27.88
C PHE A 571 47.85 -28.44 -28.59
N ALA A 572 46.83 -27.85 -27.96
CA ALA A 572 46.08 -26.74 -28.51
C ALA A 572 46.67 -25.39 -28.04
N PHE A 573 47.63 -24.85 -28.81
CA PHE A 573 48.08 -23.46 -28.66
C PHE A 573 47.12 -22.54 -29.42
N ASP A 574 46.13 -21.97 -28.71
CA ASP A 574 45.35 -20.82 -29.21
C ASP A 574 46.00 -19.52 -28.72
N GLU A 575 46.68 -18.81 -29.62
CA GLU A 575 47.33 -17.50 -29.35
C GLU A 575 46.32 -16.41 -28.90
N GLU A 576 45.02 -16.58 -29.16
CA GLU A 576 43.98 -15.62 -28.73
C GLU A 576 43.64 -15.71 -27.23
N SER A 577 44.08 -16.75 -26.52
CA SER A 577 43.73 -16.98 -25.11
C SER A 577 44.53 -16.12 -24.10
N LEU A 578 45.63 -15.49 -24.52
CA LEU A 578 46.51 -14.69 -23.65
C LEU A 578 46.14 -13.20 -23.59
N ALA A 579 45.32 -12.69 -24.50
CA ALA A 579 45.06 -11.24 -24.63
C ALA A 579 43.80 -10.73 -23.91
N THR A 580 42.94 -11.60 -23.35
CA THR A 580 41.74 -11.20 -22.59
C THR A 580 41.78 -11.52 -21.10
N SER A 581 42.94 -11.93 -20.58
CA SER A 581 43.09 -12.43 -19.21
C SER A 581 43.08 -11.35 -18.12
N TYR A 582 43.03 -10.06 -18.48
CA TYR A 582 43.09 -8.94 -17.53
C TYR A 582 42.20 -7.75 -17.90
N GLN A 583 41.05 -7.95 -18.56
CA GLN A 583 40.01 -6.91 -18.54
C GLN A 583 39.22 -6.97 -17.23
N GLY A 584 39.87 -6.40 -16.21
CA GLY A 584 39.40 -5.94 -14.91
C GLY A 584 38.02 -6.39 -14.44
N PHE A 585 37.96 -7.52 -13.74
CA PHE A 585 37.00 -7.62 -12.63
C PHE A 585 37.50 -6.70 -11.50
N GLU A 586 37.23 -5.40 -11.62
CA GLU A 586 37.53 -4.45 -10.56
C GLU A 586 36.58 -4.70 -9.38
N LEU A 587 37.13 -5.21 -8.29
CA LEU A 587 36.45 -5.38 -7.02
C LEU A 587 36.07 -4.00 -6.46
N PRO A 588 34.77 -3.70 -6.30
CA PRO A 588 34.37 -2.46 -5.64
C PRO A 588 35.03 -2.37 -4.27
N GLU A 589 35.51 -1.18 -3.86
CA GLU A 589 36.24 -0.98 -2.59
C GLU A 589 35.54 -1.62 -1.38
N GLN A 590 34.21 -1.59 -1.37
CA GLN A 590 33.38 -2.17 -0.33
C GLN A 590 33.41 -3.70 -0.20
N PHE A 591 33.91 -4.44 -1.20
CA PHE A 591 33.98 -5.92 -1.23
C PHE A 591 35.41 -6.48 -1.38
N GLN A 592 36.44 -5.64 -1.24
CA GLN A 592 37.84 -6.08 -1.32
C GLN A 592 38.23 -7.09 -0.22
N HIS A 593 37.48 -7.13 0.89
CA HIS A 593 37.70 -8.09 1.99
C HIS A 593 37.13 -9.50 1.71
N VAL A 594 36.37 -9.69 0.63
CA VAL A 594 35.65 -10.94 0.37
C VAL A 594 36.58 -11.97 -0.27
N ASN A 595 36.66 -13.16 0.32
CA ASN A 595 37.39 -14.29 -0.27
C ASN A 595 36.56 -14.90 -1.42
N LEU A 596 37.02 -14.71 -2.66
CA LEU A 596 36.31 -15.15 -3.87
C LEU A 596 36.25 -16.68 -4.01
N GLN A 597 37.26 -17.42 -3.54
CA GLN A 597 37.27 -18.89 -3.55
C GLN A 597 36.30 -19.46 -2.51
N ALA A 598 36.19 -18.82 -1.34
CA ALA A 598 35.18 -19.19 -0.36
C ALA A 598 33.76 -18.88 -0.86
N LEU A 599 33.60 -17.84 -1.69
CA LEU A 599 32.30 -17.46 -2.24
C LEU A 599 31.82 -18.39 -3.36
N SER A 600 32.73 -18.94 -4.18
CA SER A 600 32.35 -19.93 -5.21
C SER A 600 31.92 -21.25 -4.60
N THR A 601 32.58 -21.67 -3.53
CA THR A 601 32.31 -22.92 -2.80
C THR A 601 31.15 -22.82 -1.80
N ALA A 602 30.67 -21.61 -1.49
CA ALA A 602 29.55 -21.42 -0.59
C ALA A 602 28.22 -21.93 -1.19
N GLU A 603 27.57 -22.82 -0.44
CA GLU A 603 26.24 -23.37 -0.76
C GLU A 603 25.13 -22.57 -0.09
N GLY A 604 24.12 -22.20 -0.90
CA GLY A 604 22.90 -21.54 -0.44
C GLY A 604 23.01 -20.06 -0.09
N PRO A 605 21.88 -19.33 0.00
CA PRO A 605 21.86 -17.88 0.17
C PRO A 605 22.52 -17.38 1.47
N ALA A 606 22.39 -18.14 2.56
CA ALA A 606 22.98 -17.79 3.85
C ALA A 606 24.50 -17.95 3.86
N GLY A 607 25.02 -19.02 3.25
CA GLY A 607 26.46 -19.25 3.11
C GLY A 607 27.13 -18.19 2.24
N GLU A 608 26.51 -17.85 1.10
CA GLU A 608 26.95 -16.76 0.23
C GLU A 608 26.99 -15.43 0.99
N LEU A 609 25.94 -15.12 1.77
CA LEU A 609 25.89 -13.89 2.54
C LEU A 609 26.94 -13.85 3.65
N ALA A 610 27.17 -14.97 4.34
CA ALA A 610 28.16 -15.08 5.41
C ALA A 610 29.59 -14.77 4.93
N VAL A 611 29.93 -15.20 3.71
CA VAL A 611 31.24 -14.92 3.09
C VAL A 611 31.38 -13.45 2.69
N VAL A 612 30.29 -12.82 2.24
CA VAL A 612 30.32 -11.40 1.84
C VAL A 612 30.25 -10.45 3.04
N ALA A 613 29.69 -10.89 4.16
CA ALA A 613 29.61 -10.11 5.39
C ALA A 613 31.00 -9.90 6.01
N LYS A 614 31.36 -8.65 6.33
CA LYS A 614 32.66 -8.29 6.93
C LYS A 614 32.97 -9.04 8.23
N LYS A 615 31.96 -9.25 9.07
CA LYS A 615 32.02 -10.02 10.33
C LYS A 615 30.64 -10.61 10.61
N VAL A 616 30.57 -11.93 10.81
CA VAL A 616 29.34 -12.60 11.28
C VAL A 616 29.46 -12.83 12.79
N HIS A 617 28.50 -12.31 13.56
CA HIS A 617 28.49 -12.51 15.01
C HIS A 617 28.11 -13.97 15.34
N PRO A 618 28.71 -14.62 16.38
CA PRO A 618 28.34 -15.99 16.81
C PRO A 618 26.88 -16.23 17.18
N TRP A 619 26.10 -15.15 17.37
CA TRP A 619 24.68 -15.20 17.73
C TRP A 619 23.79 -14.70 16.59
N SER A 620 24.37 -14.48 15.41
CA SER A 620 23.63 -14.19 14.19
C SER A 620 23.10 -15.49 13.59
N SER A 621 21.88 -15.46 13.06
CA SER A 621 21.30 -16.60 12.33
C SER A 621 22.15 -17.05 11.14
N LEU A 622 22.95 -16.16 10.55
CA LEU A 622 23.89 -16.51 9.49
C LEU A 622 24.97 -17.50 9.95
N TYR A 623 25.37 -17.47 11.23
CA TYR A 623 26.30 -18.44 11.78
C TYR A 623 25.74 -19.87 11.71
N TYR A 624 24.41 -19.98 11.80
CA TYR A 624 23.68 -21.24 11.69
C TYR A 624 23.15 -21.51 10.27
N GLY A 625 23.65 -20.79 9.26
CA GLY A 625 23.28 -20.98 7.86
C GLY A 625 21.84 -20.56 7.54
N MET A 626 21.26 -19.61 8.26
CA MET A 626 19.90 -19.10 8.02
C MET A 626 19.91 -17.60 7.70
N THR A 627 19.20 -17.21 6.65
CA THR A 627 18.89 -15.79 6.37
C THR A 627 17.76 -15.29 7.27
N ALA A 628 17.54 -13.96 7.29
CA ALA A 628 16.42 -13.39 8.03
C ALA A 628 15.05 -13.92 7.54
N VAL A 629 14.90 -14.18 6.23
CA VAL A 629 13.71 -14.83 5.67
C VAL A 629 13.52 -16.25 6.22
N ASP A 630 14.59 -17.05 6.26
CA ASP A 630 14.55 -18.43 6.78
C ASP A 630 14.15 -18.45 8.26
N VAL A 631 14.68 -17.50 9.05
CA VAL A 631 14.32 -17.34 10.47
C VAL A 631 12.83 -17.03 10.63
N VAL A 632 12.27 -16.10 9.84
CA VAL A 632 10.83 -15.79 9.90
C VAL A 632 9.99 -17.01 9.55
N GLN A 633 10.40 -17.78 8.52
CA GLN A 633 9.71 -19.02 8.14
C GLN A 633 9.74 -20.05 9.26
N ARG A 634 10.91 -20.31 9.88
CA ARG A 634 11.04 -21.26 10.99
C ARG A 634 10.32 -20.81 12.26
N LEU A 635 10.34 -19.52 12.56
CA LEU A 635 9.54 -18.96 13.66
C LEU A 635 8.06 -19.27 13.48
N TYR A 636 7.53 -19.02 12.29
CA TYR A 636 6.12 -19.21 11.97
C TYR A 636 5.70 -20.69 11.96
N THR A 637 6.56 -21.58 11.46
CA THR A 637 6.21 -22.99 11.20
C THR A 637 6.63 -23.96 12.31
N GLU A 638 7.75 -23.71 12.97
CA GLU A 638 8.38 -24.67 13.89
C GLU A 638 8.54 -24.11 15.30
N TRP A 639 9.25 -22.99 15.46
CA TRP A 639 9.71 -22.56 16.80
C TRP A 639 8.56 -22.03 17.67
N ILE A 640 7.77 -21.08 17.17
CA ILE A 640 6.64 -20.55 17.97
C ILE A 640 5.59 -21.63 18.20
N PRO A 641 5.16 -22.44 17.21
CA PRO A 641 4.23 -23.53 17.46
C PRO A 641 4.73 -24.55 18.48
N LYS A 642 6.05 -24.81 18.55
CA LYS A 642 6.66 -25.71 19.53
C LYS A 642 6.56 -25.19 20.98
N TYR A 643 6.77 -23.90 21.20
CA TYR A 643 6.82 -23.32 22.55
C TYR A 643 5.49 -22.68 23.00
N CYS A 644 4.71 -22.12 22.08
CA CYS A 644 3.44 -21.45 22.37
C CYS A 644 2.20 -22.29 22.04
N GLY A 645 2.37 -23.44 21.37
CA GLY A 645 1.31 -24.36 20.98
C GLY A 645 0.86 -24.20 19.51
N LEU A 646 0.31 -25.29 18.96
CA LEU A 646 -0.06 -25.40 17.53
C LEU A 646 -1.21 -24.48 17.10
N ASN A 647 -2.10 -24.09 18.02
CA ASN A 647 -3.25 -23.23 17.74
C ASN A 647 -2.97 -21.74 18.04
N CYS A 648 -1.71 -21.40 18.33
CA CYS A 648 -1.32 -20.03 18.65
C CYS A 648 -1.51 -19.11 17.43
N GLU A 649 -2.10 -17.94 17.65
CA GLU A 649 -2.26 -16.95 16.59
C GLU A 649 -0.96 -16.19 16.35
N ILE A 650 -0.29 -16.51 15.24
CA ILE A 650 0.98 -15.89 14.84
C ILE A 650 0.71 -14.88 13.72
N GLN A 651 1.22 -13.66 13.86
CA GLN A 651 1.15 -12.64 12.82
C GLN A 651 2.54 -12.09 12.49
N VAL A 652 2.90 -12.09 11.20
CA VAL A 652 4.09 -11.37 10.74
C VAL A 652 3.71 -9.95 10.36
N LEU A 653 4.39 -8.96 10.98
CA LEU A 653 4.17 -7.54 10.75
C LEU A 653 5.41 -6.92 10.11
N SER A 654 5.35 -6.70 8.79
CA SER A 654 6.46 -6.11 8.05
C SER A 654 6.28 -4.59 7.88
N PRO A 655 7.36 -3.78 7.98
CA PRO A 655 7.32 -2.37 7.62
C PRO A 655 6.91 -2.10 6.17
N MET A 656 7.29 -2.97 5.21
CA MET A 656 7.20 -2.70 3.78
C MET A 656 6.39 -3.77 3.01
N ILE A 657 5.84 -3.38 1.85
CA ILE A 657 5.15 -4.32 0.93
C ILE A 657 6.16 -5.06 0.04
N ARG A 658 7.17 -4.35 -0.46
CA ARG A 658 8.20 -4.84 -1.39
C ARG A 658 9.51 -5.12 -0.65
N GLY A 659 10.34 -5.99 -1.21
CA GLY A 659 11.60 -6.44 -0.62
C GLY A 659 11.56 -7.93 -0.27
N SER A 660 12.71 -8.52 0.07
CA SER A 660 12.83 -9.93 0.50
C SER A 660 11.94 -10.23 1.71
N LEU A 661 11.94 -9.32 2.69
CA LEU A 661 11.08 -9.33 3.88
C LEU A 661 9.85 -8.41 3.75
N GLY A 662 9.48 -8.05 2.53
CA GLY A 662 8.22 -7.37 2.24
C GLY A 662 7.04 -8.34 2.34
N THR A 663 5.85 -7.84 2.66
CA THR A 663 4.64 -8.68 2.81
C THR A 663 4.35 -9.53 1.58
N ALA A 664 4.60 -9.05 0.36
CA ALA A 664 4.37 -9.82 -0.86
C ALA A 664 5.26 -11.07 -0.96
N SER A 665 6.55 -10.92 -0.63
CA SER A 665 7.52 -12.02 -0.63
C SER A 665 7.24 -13.01 0.50
N LEU A 666 7.07 -12.48 1.72
CA LEU A 666 6.78 -13.27 2.92
C LEU A 666 5.50 -14.09 2.78
N ASN A 667 4.42 -13.51 2.24
CA ASN A 667 3.17 -14.26 2.02
C ASN A 667 3.37 -15.44 1.06
N LYS A 668 4.14 -15.26 -0.01
CA LYS A 668 4.43 -16.35 -0.96
C LYS A 668 5.23 -17.48 -0.30
N ILE A 669 6.27 -17.13 0.45
CA ILE A 669 7.15 -18.10 1.12
C ILE A 669 6.38 -18.83 2.23
N LEU A 670 5.64 -18.11 3.07
CA LEU A 670 4.86 -18.69 4.15
C LEU A 670 3.69 -19.53 3.62
N GLN A 671 3.03 -19.13 2.53
CA GLN A 671 2.02 -19.97 1.89
C GLN A 671 2.65 -21.28 1.39
N GLN A 672 3.82 -21.25 0.76
CA GLN A 672 4.49 -22.47 0.32
C GLN A 672 4.92 -23.38 1.48
N ALA A 673 5.33 -22.80 2.60
CA ALA A 673 5.76 -23.56 3.78
C ALA A 673 4.60 -24.15 4.59
N VAL A 674 3.53 -23.37 4.79
CA VAL A 674 2.37 -23.75 5.64
C VAL A 674 1.30 -24.47 4.83
N ASN A 675 1.09 -24.05 3.58
CA ASN A 675 0.04 -24.55 2.71
C ASN A 675 0.55 -24.85 1.28
N PRO A 676 1.47 -25.83 1.12
CA PRO A 676 2.03 -26.19 -0.18
C PRO A 676 0.94 -26.65 -1.15
N GLY A 677 1.18 -26.41 -2.45
CA GLY A 677 0.30 -26.95 -3.50
C GLY A 677 0.44 -28.46 -3.56
N GLN A 678 -0.68 -29.18 -3.51
CA GLN A 678 -0.73 -30.64 -3.59
C GLN A 678 -1.74 -31.05 -4.66
N GLN A 679 -1.47 -32.17 -5.33
CA GLN A 679 -2.38 -32.75 -6.32
C GLN A 679 -3.73 -33.07 -5.67
N GLY A 680 -4.82 -32.49 -6.17
CA GLY A 680 -6.18 -32.67 -5.64
C GLY A 680 -6.65 -31.60 -4.65
N LYS A 681 -5.78 -30.66 -4.22
CA LYS A 681 -6.20 -29.54 -3.39
C LYS A 681 -6.79 -28.43 -4.26
N ALA A 682 -8.00 -27.98 -3.91
CA ALA A 682 -8.66 -26.90 -4.65
C ALA A 682 -7.88 -25.58 -4.48
N GLU A 683 -7.47 -25.02 -5.62
CA GLU A 683 -6.79 -23.73 -5.72
C GLU A 683 -7.32 -22.92 -6.88
N ILE A 684 -7.40 -21.60 -6.68
CA ILE A 684 -7.85 -20.63 -7.68
C ILE A 684 -6.77 -19.59 -7.93
N MET A 685 -6.50 -19.33 -9.21
CA MET A 685 -5.53 -18.33 -9.64
C MET A 685 -6.27 -17.09 -10.15
N VAL A 686 -5.99 -15.95 -9.52
CA VAL A 686 -6.54 -14.64 -9.92
C VAL A 686 -5.38 -13.68 -10.14
N GLY A 687 -5.09 -13.40 -11.42
CA GLY A 687 -3.91 -12.62 -11.81
C GLY A 687 -2.62 -13.38 -11.51
N GLU A 688 -1.72 -12.78 -10.73
CA GLU A 688 -0.47 -13.41 -10.25
C GLU A 688 -0.61 -14.07 -8.86
N LYS A 689 -1.80 -13.98 -8.24
CA LYS A 689 -2.06 -14.51 -6.89
C LYS A 689 -2.71 -15.89 -6.96
N ILE A 690 -2.27 -16.78 -6.08
CA ILE A 690 -2.84 -18.12 -5.92
C ILE A 690 -3.49 -18.17 -4.54
N PHE A 691 -4.75 -18.59 -4.49
CA PHE A 691 -5.49 -18.82 -3.26
C PHE A 691 -5.84 -20.29 -3.13
N ARG A 692 -5.60 -20.86 -1.95
CA ARG A 692 -5.83 -22.27 -1.65
C ARG A 692 -6.77 -22.43 -0.46
N VAL A 693 -7.49 -23.54 -0.43
CA VAL A 693 -8.25 -23.92 0.78
C VAL A 693 -7.29 -23.97 1.98
N GLY A 694 -7.69 -23.30 3.06
CA GLY A 694 -6.94 -23.17 4.30
C GLY A 694 -6.04 -21.94 4.39
N ASP A 695 -5.88 -21.14 3.33
CA ASP A 695 -5.07 -19.93 3.36
C ASP A 695 -5.70 -18.84 4.24
N ARG A 696 -4.83 -18.08 4.93
CA ARG A 696 -5.24 -16.86 5.64
C ARG A 696 -5.28 -15.69 4.65
N VAL A 697 -6.40 -14.99 4.63
CA VAL A 697 -6.66 -13.86 3.74
C VAL A 697 -7.14 -12.63 4.50
N ILE A 698 -6.90 -11.46 3.92
CA ILE A 698 -7.34 -10.16 4.41
C ILE A 698 -8.11 -9.44 3.31
N HIS A 699 -9.22 -8.81 3.67
CA HIS A 699 -10.04 -8.03 2.75
C HIS A 699 -9.56 -6.57 2.69
N ARG A 700 -9.50 -5.98 1.48
CA ARG A 700 -8.82 -4.68 1.25
C ARG A 700 -9.71 -3.44 1.19
N ARG A 701 -11.01 -3.59 0.98
CA ARG A 701 -11.93 -2.48 0.76
C ARG A 701 -13.21 -2.77 1.54
N ASN A 702 -13.97 -1.76 1.91
CA ASN A 702 -15.26 -2.05 2.53
C ASN A 702 -16.21 -2.50 1.42
N ASN A 703 -16.81 -3.68 1.58
CA ASN A 703 -17.82 -4.21 0.68
C ASN A 703 -19.10 -4.47 1.49
N TYR A 704 -20.01 -3.50 1.44
CA TYR A 704 -21.22 -3.50 2.26
C TYR A 704 -22.24 -4.56 1.82
N ASP A 705 -22.23 -4.94 0.55
CA ASP A 705 -23.11 -6.00 0.02
C ASP A 705 -22.75 -7.36 0.65
N LEU A 706 -21.45 -7.62 0.78
CA LEU A 706 -20.90 -8.80 1.44
C LEU A 706 -20.79 -8.64 2.97
N GLY A 707 -21.02 -7.43 3.50
CA GLY A 707 -20.86 -7.08 4.91
C GLY A 707 -19.41 -7.10 5.42
N VAL A 708 -18.41 -7.22 4.56
CA VAL A 708 -16.99 -7.34 4.94
C VAL A 708 -16.29 -5.99 4.93
N PHE A 709 -15.35 -5.79 5.84
CA PHE A 709 -14.65 -4.53 6.02
C PHE A 709 -13.17 -4.64 5.69
N ASN A 710 -12.56 -3.52 5.31
CA ASN A 710 -11.12 -3.43 5.09
C ASN A 710 -10.38 -3.77 6.39
N GLY A 711 -9.46 -4.73 6.31
CA GLY A 711 -8.72 -5.26 7.45
C GLY A 711 -9.31 -6.53 8.05
N ASP A 712 -10.46 -7.01 7.57
CA ASP A 712 -11.01 -8.27 8.04
C ASP A 712 -10.12 -9.44 7.59
N ILE A 713 -9.59 -10.17 8.57
CA ILE A 713 -8.81 -11.39 8.39
C ILE A 713 -9.72 -12.61 8.51
N GLY A 714 -9.62 -13.51 7.53
CA GLY A 714 -10.36 -14.76 7.48
C GLY A 714 -9.51 -15.91 6.94
N ARG A 715 -10.12 -17.09 6.88
CA ARG A 715 -9.52 -18.29 6.32
C ARG A 715 -10.42 -18.85 5.22
N ILE A 716 -9.80 -19.25 4.11
CA ILE A 716 -10.53 -19.86 2.99
C ILE A 716 -10.98 -21.26 3.40
N THR A 717 -12.28 -21.52 3.39
CA THR A 717 -12.89 -22.81 3.76
C THR A 717 -13.13 -23.69 2.53
N ALA A 718 -13.56 -23.10 1.42
CA ALA A 718 -13.82 -23.82 0.17
C ALA A 718 -13.42 -23.00 -1.05
N VAL A 719 -13.02 -23.70 -2.11
CA VAL A 719 -12.72 -23.12 -3.42
C VAL A 719 -13.42 -23.98 -4.47
N ASN A 720 -14.21 -23.36 -5.33
CA ASN A 720 -14.88 -24.04 -6.44
C ASN A 720 -14.23 -23.61 -7.77
N ASN A 721 -13.53 -24.54 -8.41
CA ASN A 721 -12.82 -24.27 -9.66
C ASN A 721 -13.75 -24.20 -10.88
N GLU A 722 -14.94 -24.81 -10.83
CA GLU A 722 -15.91 -24.77 -11.92
C GLU A 722 -16.69 -23.45 -11.91
N ALA A 723 -17.17 -23.04 -10.74
CA ALA A 723 -17.90 -21.78 -10.56
C ALA A 723 -16.97 -20.57 -10.40
N LEU A 724 -15.67 -20.79 -10.19
CA LEU A 724 -14.67 -19.77 -9.86
C LEU A 724 -15.07 -18.92 -8.65
N THR A 725 -15.67 -19.57 -7.64
CA THR A 725 -16.06 -18.96 -6.37
C THR A 725 -15.18 -19.45 -5.23
N LEU A 726 -15.13 -18.65 -4.16
CA LEU A 726 -14.32 -18.93 -2.98
C LEU A 726 -15.11 -18.56 -1.73
N GLN A 727 -15.08 -19.41 -0.71
CA GLN A 727 -15.71 -19.15 0.59
C GLN A 727 -14.64 -18.82 1.62
N VAL A 728 -14.87 -17.74 2.37
CA VAL A 728 -14.01 -17.27 3.45
C VAL A 728 -14.80 -17.23 4.74
N CYS A 729 -14.26 -17.86 5.78
CA CYS A 729 -14.73 -17.67 7.15
C CYS A 729 -13.91 -16.56 7.81
N PHE A 730 -14.56 -15.45 8.18
CA PHE A 730 -13.93 -14.33 8.86
C PHE A 730 -14.00 -14.50 10.38
N PHE A 731 -12.88 -14.24 11.06
CA PHE A 731 -12.79 -14.27 12.53
C PHE A 731 -12.97 -12.86 13.08
N PRO A 732 -13.48 -12.66 14.31
CA PRO A 732 -13.84 -13.66 15.33
C PRO A 732 -15.26 -14.24 15.15
N ASP A 733 -16.14 -13.57 14.41
CA ASP A 733 -17.59 -13.88 14.34
C ASP A 733 -17.94 -15.15 13.56
N GLN A 734 -16.93 -15.83 13.00
CA GLN A 734 -17.06 -17.04 12.16
C GLN A 734 -18.01 -16.87 10.97
N ARG A 735 -18.19 -15.64 10.50
CA ARG A 735 -19.07 -15.35 9.37
C ARG A 735 -18.50 -15.94 8.09
N GLU A 736 -19.28 -16.77 7.41
CA GLU A 736 -18.96 -17.30 6.10
C GLU A 736 -19.47 -16.37 5.00
N VAL A 737 -18.59 -16.02 4.07
CA VAL A 737 -18.88 -15.13 2.94
C VAL A 737 -18.40 -15.79 1.66
N GLU A 738 -19.28 -15.89 0.67
CA GLU A 738 -18.94 -16.37 -0.66
C GLU A 738 -18.54 -15.20 -1.57
N TYR A 739 -17.37 -15.34 -2.20
CA TYR A 739 -16.80 -14.39 -3.14
C TYR A 739 -16.95 -14.89 -4.58
N GLN A 740 -17.46 -14.03 -5.45
CA GLN A 740 -17.42 -14.22 -6.90
C GLN A 740 -16.09 -13.76 -7.50
N ARG A 741 -15.80 -14.22 -8.72
CA ARG A 741 -14.52 -13.99 -9.42
C ARG A 741 -14.05 -12.53 -9.40
N GLU A 742 -14.95 -11.57 -9.61
CA GLU A 742 -14.64 -10.14 -9.63
C GLU A 742 -14.24 -9.63 -8.23
N GLN A 743 -14.92 -10.12 -7.20
CA GLN A 743 -14.73 -9.74 -5.79
C GLN A 743 -13.47 -10.39 -5.18
N ILE A 744 -13.00 -11.54 -5.70
CA ILE A 744 -11.76 -12.18 -5.23
C ILE A 744 -10.55 -11.26 -5.41
N THR A 745 -10.58 -10.32 -6.36
CA THR A 745 -9.50 -9.34 -6.55
C THR A 745 -9.29 -8.42 -5.34
N GLU A 746 -10.28 -8.30 -4.46
CA GLU A 746 -10.24 -7.52 -3.22
C GLU A 746 -9.58 -8.26 -2.06
N LEU A 747 -9.23 -9.54 -2.23
CA LEU A 747 -8.53 -10.36 -1.24
C LEU A 747 -7.01 -10.32 -1.43
N GLU A 748 -6.30 -10.41 -0.31
CA GLU A 748 -4.85 -10.61 -0.22
C GLU A 748 -4.51 -11.71 0.78
N LEU A 749 -3.38 -12.38 0.60
CA LEU A 749 -2.85 -13.28 1.64
C LEU A 749 -2.47 -12.48 2.90
N ALA A 750 -2.67 -13.07 4.06
CA ALA A 750 -2.56 -12.41 5.36
C ALA A 750 -1.58 -13.07 6.34
N TYR A 751 -0.74 -14.01 5.88
CA TYR A 751 0.35 -14.55 6.71
C TYR A 751 1.29 -13.45 7.20
N ALA A 752 1.58 -12.50 6.32
CA ALA A 752 2.28 -11.26 6.60
C ALA A 752 1.44 -10.05 6.17
N ILE A 753 1.25 -9.10 7.07
CA ILE A 753 0.58 -7.82 6.81
C ILE A 753 1.53 -6.67 7.14
N THR A 754 1.21 -5.47 6.65
CA THR A 754 2.01 -4.30 7.00
C THR A 754 1.64 -3.81 8.39
N ILE A 755 2.58 -3.20 9.12
CA ILE A 755 2.30 -2.64 10.45
C ILE A 755 1.11 -1.65 10.40
N HIS A 756 1.03 -0.80 9.37
CA HIS A 756 -0.12 0.09 9.14
C HIS A 756 -1.47 -0.67 9.08
N LYS A 757 -1.53 -1.80 8.37
CA LYS A 757 -2.75 -2.61 8.26
C LYS A 757 -3.12 -3.33 9.56
N SER A 758 -2.20 -3.43 10.52
CA SER A 758 -2.46 -4.04 11.83
C SER A 758 -3.04 -3.07 12.87
N GLN A 759 -3.15 -1.77 12.56
CA GLN A 759 -3.74 -0.80 13.49
C GLN A 759 -5.16 -1.20 13.90
N GLY A 760 -5.46 -1.09 15.20
CA GLY A 760 -6.72 -1.53 15.79
C GLY A 760 -6.87 -3.06 15.95
N SER A 761 -5.89 -3.86 15.52
CA SER A 761 -5.84 -5.31 15.78
C SER A 761 -4.83 -5.64 16.87
N GLU A 762 -4.97 -6.78 17.52
CA GLU A 762 -3.98 -7.36 18.42
C GLU A 762 -3.89 -8.86 18.15
N PHE A 763 -2.69 -9.43 18.28
CA PHE A 763 -2.39 -10.83 18.01
C PHE A 763 -1.73 -11.45 19.23
N GLU A 764 -1.88 -12.77 19.41
CA GLU A 764 -1.20 -13.47 20.50
C GLU A 764 0.32 -13.37 20.34
N VAL A 765 0.84 -13.66 19.15
CA VAL A 765 2.27 -13.62 18.85
C VAL A 765 2.54 -12.80 17.60
N VAL A 766 3.53 -11.93 17.69
CA VAL A 766 3.94 -11.06 16.59
C VAL A 766 5.40 -11.29 16.24
N ILE A 767 5.69 -11.43 14.95
CA ILE A 767 7.04 -11.43 14.39
C ILE A 767 7.26 -10.09 13.68
N LEU A 768 8.32 -9.36 14.06
CA LEU A 768 8.68 -8.03 13.55
C LEU A 768 10.02 -8.06 12.81
N PRO A 769 10.03 -8.17 11.47
CA PRO A 769 11.24 -8.04 10.68
C PRO A 769 11.74 -6.57 10.66
N VAL A 770 12.93 -6.32 11.21
CA VAL A 770 13.54 -4.96 11.30
C VAL A 770 14.96 -4.98 10.73
N LEU A 771 15.09 -4.60 9.46
CA LEU A 771 16.36 -4.56 8.74
C LEU A 771 16.70 -3.15 8.25
N THR A 772 17.99 -2.92 7.98
CA THR A 772 18.49 -1.67 7.40
C THR A 772 17.92 -1.40 6.00
N GLN A 773 17.50 -2.45 5.28
CA GLN A 773 16.80 -2.31 4.00
C GLN A 773 15.45 -1.56 4.14
N HIS A 774 14.88 -1.53 5.35
CA HIS A 774 13.63 -0.83 5.63
C HIS A 774 13.83 0.66 5.94
N PHE A 775 15.03 1.23 5.76
CA PHE A 775 15.42 2.56 6.27
C PHE A 775 14.39 3.68 6.04
N ARG A 776 13.70 3.69 4.90
CA ARG A 776 12.68 4.70 4.58
C ARG A 776 11.46 4.69 5.51
N MET A 777 11.23 3.59 6.21
CA MET A 777 10.09 3.39 7.10
C MET A 777 10.51 3.10 8.55
N LEU A 778 11.82 3.13 8.86
CA LEU A 778 12.31 2.92 10.22
C LEU A 778 12.06 4.19 11.05
N PHE A 779 10.85 4.28 11.61
CA PHE A 779 10.43 5.35 12.53
C PHE A 779 10.03 4.77 13.88
N ARG A 780 10.19 5.58 14.92
CA ARG A 780 9.86 5.21 16.30
C ARG A 780 8.42 4.70 16.44
N ASN A 781 7.46 5.48 15.95
CA ASN A 781 6.03 5.15 16.04
C ASN A 781 5.68 3.85 15.29
N LEU A 782 6.37 3.54 14.19
CA LEU A 782 6.16 2.30 13.45
C LEU A 782 6.55 1.08 14.29
N VAL A 783 7.75 1.10 14.88
CA VAL A 783 8.23 -0.01 15.71
C VAL A 783 7.41 -0.13 16.99
N TYR A 784 7.11 0.99 17.64
CA TYR A 784 6.22 1.05 18.80
C TYR A 784 4.85 0.45 18.49
N THR A 785 4.23 0.87 17.38
CA THR A 785 2.94 0.34 16.95
C THR A 785 3.01 -1.15 16.67
N GLY A 786 4.06 -1.63 15.99
CA GLY A 786 4.24 -3.07 15.72
C GLY A 786 4.41 -3.91 16.97
N LEU A 787 5.21 -3.43 17.95
CA LEU A 787 5.45 -4.11 19.22
C LEU A 787 4.18 -4.21 20.06
N THR A 788 3.40 -3.13 20.12
CA THR A 788 2.15 -3.06 20.91
C THR A 788 1.00 -3.89 20.34
N ARG A 789 1.16 -4.51 19.15
CA ARG A 789 0.19 -5.49 18.64
C ARG A 789 0.33 -6.88 19.26
N ALA A 790 1.42 -7.16 19.97
CA ALA A 790 1.67 -8.45 20.60
C ALA A 790 1.03 -8.51 21.99
N ARG A 791 0.26 -9.58 22.28
CA ARG A 791 -0.33 -9.82 23.60
C ARG A 791 0.49 -10.76 24.49
N LYS A 792 1.08 -11.81 23.91
CA LYS A 792 1.83 -12.85 24.65
C LYS A 792 3.32 -12.87 24.31
N LEU A 793 3.67 -12.76 23.03
CA LEU A 793 5.07 -12.84 22.59
C LEU A 793 5.34 -11.91 21.40
N ALA A 794 6.43 -11.14 21.48
CA ALA A 794 6.99 -10.36 20.38
C ALA A 794 8.39 -10.86 20.01
N VAL A 795 8.61 -11.14 18.73
CA VAL A 795 9.92 -11.59 18.22
C VAL A 795 10.43 -10.61 17.17
N PHE A 796 11.50 -9.91 17.48
CA PHE A 796 12.21 -9.10 16.48
C PHE A 796 13.16 -9.99 15.67
N VAL A 797 13.16 -9.82 14.36
CA VAL A 797 14.09 -10.52 13.45
C VAL A 797 14.82 -9.49 12.61
N GLY A 798 16.14 -9.40 12.73
CA GLY A 798 16.91 -8.48 11.92
C GLY A 798 18.13 -7.92 12.63
N THR A 799 18.45 -6.66 12.40
CA THR A 799 19.69 -6.05 12.93
C THR A 799 19.42 -5.07 14.05
N ARG A 800 20.20 -5.14 15.12
CA ARG A 800 20.13 -4.16 16.23
C ARG A 800 20.38 -2.74 15.76
N LYS A 801 21.22 -2.56 14.73
CA LYS A 801 21.44 -1.26 14.08
C LYS A 801 20.14 -0.70 13.50
N ALA A 802 19.33 -1.51 12.80
CA ALA A 802 18.06 -1.07 12.26
C ALA A 802 17.05 -0.70 13.36
N LEU A 803 17.00 -1.48 14.45
CA LEU A 803 16.16 -1.13 15.60
C LEU A 803 16.60 0.20 16.22
N ALA A 804 17.89 0.39 16.46
CA ALA A 804 18.41 1.66 16.98
C ALA A 804 18.11 2.83 16.04
N MET A 805 18.33 2.66 14.72
CA MET A 805 17.97 3.68 13.73
C MET A 805 16.49 4.06 13.82
N ALA A 806 15.59 3.07 13.92
CA ALA A 806 14.15 3.34 14.05
C ALA A 806 13.79 4.10 15.32
N VAL A 807 14.39 3.74 16.46
CA VAL A 807 14.10 4.36 17.76
C VAL A 807 14.57 5.82 17.81
N HIS A 808 15.74 6.11 17.26
CA HIS A 808 16.31 7.46 17.24
C HIS A 808 15.66 8.34 16.16
N ASN A 809 15.16 7.74 15.09
CA ASN A 809 14.46 8.44 14.03
C ASN A 809 13.00 8.69 14.45
N GLN A 810 12.74 9.89 14.97
CA GLN A 810 11.38 10.41 14.97
C GLN A 810 10.98 10.66 13.52
N ASP A 811 9.72 10.36 13.18
CA ASP A 811 9.21 10.63 11.84
C ASP A 811 9.51 12.09 11.47
N THR A 812 10.43 12.26 10.52
CA THR A 812 11.02 13.55 10.15
C THR A 812 10.05 14.37 9.31
N GLY A 813 8.94 13.78 8.87
CA GLY A 813 7.77 14.53 8.46
C GLY A 813 7.01 15.01 9.69
N LEU A 814 7.43 16.13 10.29
CA LEU A 814 6.48 16.95 11.06
C LEU A 814 5.30 17.19 10.12
N ARG A 815 4.19 16.49 10.38
CA ARG A 815 2.96 16.69 9.62
C ARG A 815 2.62 18.15 9.72
N GLN A 816 2.44 18.77 8.58
CA GLN A 816 2.16 20.20 8.51
C GLN A 816 0.67 20.37 8.72
N THR A 817 0.32 20.77 9.94
CA THR A 817 -1.05 21.01 10.37
C THR A 817 -1.11 22.37 11.07
N ALA A 818 -2.21 23.08 10.88
CA ALA A 818 -2.48 24.30 11.63
C ALA A 818 -3.44 24.03 12.79
N LEU A 819 -3.99 22.82 12.91
CA LEU A 819 -5.02 22.51 13.90
C LEU A 819 -4.63 22.89 15.34
N GLN A 820 -3.38 22.66 15.75
CA GLN A 820 -2.92 23.05 17.08
C GLN A 820 -3.05 24.56 17.32
N GLU A 821 -2.60 25.36 16.36
CA GLU A 821 -2.64 26.83 16.42
C GLU A 821 -4.07 27.35 16.26
N LEU A 822 -4.88 26.71 15.41
CA LEU A 822 -6.29 27.03 15.23
C LEU A 822 -7.16 26.64 16.42
N LEU A 823 -6.69 25.81 17.35
CA LEU A 823 -7.43 25.48 18.56
C LEU A 823 -7.15 26.47 19.68
N ARG A 824 -5.90 26.94 19.81
CA ARG A 824 -5.45 27.94 20.79
C ARG A 824 -6.11 29.29 20.54
#